data_AF-A0A1J5WJX7-F1
#
_entry.id   AF-A0A1J5WJX7-F1
#
_cell.length_a   1.000
_cell.length_b   1.000
_cell.length_c   1.000
_cell.angle_alpha   90.00
_cell.angle_beta   90.00
_cell.angle_gamma   90.00
#
_symmetry.space_group_name_H-M   'P 1'
#
loop_
_entity.id
_entity.type
_entity.pdbx_description
1 polymer ?
#
loop_
_entity_poly.entity_id
_entity_poly.type
_entity_poly.pdbx_seq_one_letter_code
_entity_poly.pdbx_strand_id
1 'polypeptide(L)'
;WLSFHEENQINGITLAADHFENITRISKAKKRSILECKVKNLRLERYAVEILPKLRIDEGNEMERFRLSADHETHITGILGTEKNSILVGKVKVLELRDYAAEILPKLRFNKENEMEELSLSADHILCIGKKPQIKQNSIWIGKLKRLRLEGYAVEVLPKLGFHEKNEMEELNLCAAGFEQISGVLKEKDKSIWVGKVKKLSLDRYTKEVEGKLKSVLNQTGAGALTRIGHSSDLGALRVPTKVHEEEEPPKISRLFFQEAAAEIAADKAWSDTPYSAETFQKKCGEILRAHKCLARTPKDKPYRQDHKTRLEILTKEAEKDFRSGETRAIWRLANYSCYPLREEEKTNPVRDKEGVLQVDPEAIAKAWGDHYQVIHKDKSGNSRNSKVWKAKLTRRNNPDTTDLDRELRIEEIDAVLFEIKTGTAAGPDGIIPEVLKAAMVKGPMKDCLISLLRKTWNESHIPKEWECAEVMTFHKNGDTESMDNYRGISLLPVVLKVLCTIAARRLNRHMEKNNLFDRRQAGFRKREECLGNVVGLLETIQQRKTEGKKSFLGFIDFKKAYDCVPHGALLSKLGSEAGAQEHGRFMRFVRELYRNPWIIVRMKKTKIYCPLEVGLRQGCPMSSVLFNVFINDVFSELGEGGIDQSGAGLVFADDLLIIGGTNEILRRAVETVQRWADTWEMEINPAKCGLLVIGASKEEKAAAKMTVQGKDVVAGESYTYLGIMLDETLSLKKMALGRKKKGVGALALLEKSLRGTVLPIEYKALLIRGLVIPAMSYGAEAYGSTAAITWELQKVANIALKIISGNECSLTAVRRDLGIPPIQATAVGAQNRALKKFPTLKTEVARILNNGKTDVKCWLGRTREETKNKRTKDGVWRFLEGKEKAKSWKRYKENNFEKTSKLFRQLTALEPTLQKGWKAVLQIRTGHLWTCERAARRGVADEWLLTECPCCEKETPETPLHRIFTCEKWEPDREKADTRVGISRDERIKWGEGTDEPAGLLIQEPEREAGKRMMWVAIVVTLTEEKRYELVRPLMRNIQKKSRSNVFEEMPLKLESDTIGEEPRLNKRKTVLETQDIENKDPGLVNQK
;
A
#
# COMPACT_ATOMS: atom_id res chain seq x y z
N TRP A 1 -13.37 52.23 -18.16
CA TRP A 1 -12.15 52.99 -18.44
C TRP A 1 -12.18 54.18 -17.51
N LEU A 2 -11.27 54.23 -16.54
CA LEU A 2 -11.14 55.38 -15.63
C LEU A 2 -9.87 56.11 -16.04
N SER A 3 -10.05 57.28 -16.65
CA SER A 3 -8.94 58.19 -16.94
C SER A 3 -8.83 59.16 -15.78
N PHE A 4 -7.74 59.08 -15.02
CA PHE A 4 -7.43 60.07 -14.00
C PHE A 4 -6.52 61.15 -14.62
N HIS A 5 -6.73 62.41 -14.26
CA HIS A 5 -5.87 63.53 -14.71
C HIS A 5 -4.39 63.25 -14.38
N GLU A 6 -3.46 63.65 -15.24
CA GLU A 6 -2.02 63.26 -15.18
C GLU A 6 -1.29 63.68 -13.88
N GLU A 7 -1.90 64.57 -13.08
CA GLU A 7 -1.40 65.05 -11.79
C GLU A 7 -1.92 64.23 -10.59
N ASN A 8 -2.96 63.42 -10.76
CA ASN A 8 -3.56 62.66 -9.65
C ASN A 8 -2.74 61.42 -9.29
N GLN A 9 -2.23 61.37 -8.04
CA GLN A 9 -1.54 60.22 -7.48
C GLN A 9 -2.48 59.37 -6.61
N ILE A 10 -2.66 58.10 -6.94
CA ILE A 10 -3.48 57.14 -6.19
C ILE A 10 -2.67 56.58 -5.01
N ASN A 11 -3.16 56.75 -3.78
CA ASN A 11 -2.48 56.27 -2.58
C ASN A 11 -2.34 54.73 -2.52
N GLY A 12 -3.31 53.98 -3.05
CA GLY A 12 -3.15 52.55 -3.22
C GLY A 12 -4.24 51.84 -4.03
N ILE A 13 -3.87 50.73 -4.65
CA ILE A 13 -4.73 49.81 -5.40
C ILE A 13 -4.49 48.40 -4.85
N THR A 14 -5.54 47.73 -4.38
CA THR A 14 -5.49 46.31 -3.98
C THR A 14 -6.58 45.55 -4.70
N LEU A 15 -6.21 44.51 -5.46
CA LEU A 15 -7.14 43.64 -6.18
C LEU A 15 -6.80 42.17 -5.90
N ALA A 16 -7.82 41.35 -5.66
CA ALA A 16 -7.73 39.91 -5.54
C ALA A 16 -8.82 39.26 -6.40
N ALA A 17 -8.52 38.14 -7.05
CA ALA A 17 -9.52 37.39 -7.81
C ALA A 17 -9.32 35.88 -7.69
N ASP A 18 -10.32 35.21 -7.11
CA ASP A 18 -10.29 33.77 -6.80
C ASP A 18 -10.59 32.89 -8.02
N HIS A 19 -11.21 33.47 -9.05
CA HIS A 19 -11.63 32.82 -10.28
C HIS A 19 -11.26 33.67 -11.50
N PHE A 20 -10.88 33.05 -12.62
CA PHE A 20 -10.44 33.75 -13.85
C PHE A 20 -11.59 34.51 -14.52
N GLU A 21 -12.82 34.01 -14.39
CA GLU A 21 -14.07 34.59 -14.86
C GLU A 21 -14.20 36.06 -14.41
N ASN A 22 -13.81 36.35 -13.16
CA ASN A 22 -13.88 37.68 -12.54
C ASN A 22 -13.01 38.72 -13.28
N ILE A 23 -11.96 38.29 -13.98
CA ILE A 23 -11.06 39.15 -14.74
C ILE A 23 -11.19 38.97 -16.26
N THR A 24 -11.99 38.02 -16.76
CA THR A 24 -12.06 37.66 -18.19
C THR A 24 -12.37 38.84 -19.13
N ARG A 25 -13.13 39.86 -18.67
CA ARG A 25 -13.38 41.09 -19.45
C ARG A 25 -12.16 42.02 -19.48
N ILE A 26 -11.38 42.05 -18.40
CA ILE A 26 -10.20 42.89 -18.19
C ILE A 26 -8.98 42.29 -18.90
N SER A 27 -8.77 40.97 -18.78
CA SER A 27 -7.66 40.25 -19.43
C SER A 27 -7.74 40.26 -20.96
N LYS A 28 -8.95 40.39 -21.53
CA LYS A 28 -9.19 40.54 -22.98
C LYS A 28 -8.96 41.95 -23.54
N ALA A 29 -8.76 42.98 -22.71
CA ALA A 29 -8.47 44.34 -23.20
C ALA A 29 -7.07 44.41 -23.86
N LYS A 30 -6.81 45.48 -24.62
CA LYS A 30 -5.49 45.74 -25.22
C LYS A 30 -4.43 45.95 -24.11
N LYS A 31 -3.14 45.74 -24.42
CA LYS A 31 -2.05 46.02 -23.47
C LYS A 31 -2.05 47.51 -23.13
N ARG A 32 -1.70 47.87 -21.88
CA ARG A 32 -1.62 49.25 -21.37
C ARG A 32 -2.88 50.11 -21.64
N SER A 33 -4.08 49.54 -21.51
CA SER A 33 -5.33 50.20 -21.94
C SER A 33 -6.46 50.24 -20.89
N ILE A 34 -6.17 50.02 -19.60
CA ILE A 34 -7.26 49.90 -18.59
C ILE A 34 -7.27 51.03 -17.58
N LEU A 35 -6.08 51.48 -17.17
CA LEU A 35 -5.89 52.49 -16.13
C LEU A 35 -4.56 53.20 -16.39
N GLU A 36 -4.60 54.52 -16.47
CA GLU A 36 -3.42 55.39 -16.53
C GLU A 36 -3.39 56.20 -15.24
N CYS A 37 -2.34 56.02 -14.44
CA CYS A 37 -2.24 56.63 -13.11
C CYS A 37 -0.81 56.59 -12.55
N LYS A 38 -0.49 57.57 -11.71
CA LYS A 38 0.58 57.47 -10.71
C LYS A 38 0.00 56.76 -9.48
N VAL A 39 0.70 55.79 -8.91
CA VAL A 39 0.24 54.97 -7.77
C VAL A 39 1.36 54.74 -6.77
N LYS A 40 1.09 54.96 -5.47
CA LYS A 40 2.05 54.72 -4.40
C LYS A 40 2.13 53.25 -3.98
N ASN A 41 0.98 52.58 -3.83
CA ASN A 41 0.92 51.21 -3.33
C ASN A 41 0.11 50.31 -4.27
N LEU A 42 0.69 49.25 -4.83
CA LEU A 42 0.00 48.31 -5.72
C LEU A 42 0.08 46.88 -5.18
N ARG A 43 -1.07 46.21 -5.00
CA ARG A 43 -1.18 44.83 -4.52
C ARG A 43 -2.12 44.03 -5.42
N LEU A 44 -1.62 42.97 -6.06
CA LEU A 44 -2.42 42.06 -6.89
C LEU A 44 -2.28 40.62 -6.37
N GLU A 45 -3.41 39.92 -6.21
CA GLU A 45 -3.44 38.56 -5.65
C GLU A 45 -4.27 37.59 -6.49
N ARG A 46 -3.78 36.35 -6.58
CA ARG A 46 -4.41 35.24 -7.32
C ARG A 46 -4.62 35.66 -8.79
N TYR A 47 -5.77 35.39 -9.42
CA TYR A 47 -5.98 35.77 -10.82
C TYR A 47 -5.87 37.29 -11.09
N ALA A 48 -5.98 38.16 -10.08
CA ALA A 48 -5.83 39.61 -10.31
C ALA A 48 -4.42 40.01 -10.77
N VAL A 49 -3.42 39.14 -10.57
CA VAL A 49 -2.05 39.33 -11.07
C VAL A 49 -2.01 39.47 -12.60
N GLU A 50 -2.82 38.71 -13.35
CA GLU A 50 -2.96 38.78 -14.83
C GLU A 50 -3.38 40.16 -15.38
N ILE A 51 -3.87 41.06 -14.53
CA ILE A 51 -4.22 42.44 -14.92
C ILE A 51 -2.96 43.29 -15.14
N LEU A 52 -1.81 42.92 -14.55
CA LEU A 52 -0.59 43.73 -14.53
C LEU A 52 -0.11 44.22 -15.92
N PRO A 53 -0.07 43.40 -17.01
CA PRO A 53 0.36 43.88 -18.33
C PRO A 53 -0.65 44.82 -19.02
N LYS A 54 -1.81 45.06 -18.41
CA LYS A 54 -2.90 45.91 -18.92
C LYS A 54 -2.93 47.30 -18.27
N LEU A 55 -2.26 47.46 -17.13
CA LEU A 55 -2.09 48.75 -16.46
C LEU A 55 -1.08 49.61 -17.24
N ARG A 56 -1.31 50.94 -17.29
CA ARG A 56 -0.38 51.93 -17.81
C ARG A 56 0.14 52.74 -16.62
N ILE A 57 1.23 52.25 -16.03
CA ILE A 57 1.98 52.95 -14.98
C ILE A 57 2.92 53.94 -15.68
N ASP A 58 2.95 55.19 -15.20
CA ASP A 58 3.83 56.24 -15.71
C ASP A 58 5.33 55.92 -15.49
N GLU A 59 6.21 56.32 -16.42
CA GLU A 59 7.67 56.08 -16.31
C GLU A 59 8.31 56.86 -15.14
N GLY A 60 7.72 58.01 -14.77
CA GLY A 60 8.09 58.81 -13.62
C GLY A 60 7.44 58.38 -12.30
N ASN A 61 6.60 57.33 -12.28
CA ASN A 61 5.92 56.92 -11.06
C ASN A 61 6.88 56.36 -10.01
N GLU A 62 6.76 56.84 -8.77
CA GLU A 62 7.51 56.36 -7.60
C GLU A 62 6.58 55.60 -6.65
N MET A 63 6.68 54.26 -6.64
CA MET A 63 5.92 53.39 -5.74
C MET A 63 6.63 53.24 -4.38
N GLU A 64 5.86 53.38 -3.31
CA GLU A 64 6.23 52.99 -1.95
C GLU A 64 6.26 51.46 -1.80
N ARG A 65 5.25 50.75 -2.31
CA ARG A 65 5.19 49.27 -2.24
C ARG A 65 4.47 48.64 -3.43
N PHE A 66 5.08 47.60 -3.99
CA PHE A 66 4.50 46.75 -5.03
C PHE A 66 4.52 45.29 -4.57
N ARG A 67 3.34 44.64 -4.49
CA ARG A 67 3.18 43.26 -4.01
C ARG A 67 2.38 42.41 -5.01
N LEU A 68 2.94 41.26 -5.42
CA LEU A 68 2.23 40.23 -6.19
C LEU A 68 2.22 38.90 -5.42
N SER A 69 1.08 38.22 -5.37
CA SER A 69 0.94 36.91 -4.72
C SER A 69 0.17 35.94 -5.60
N ALA A 70 0.79 34.82 -5.98
CA ALA A 70 0.18 33.79 -6.82
C ALA A 70 0.50 32.40 -6.30
N ASP A 71 -0.47 31.77 -5.66
CA ASP A 71 -0.47 30.42 -5.06
C ASP A 71 -0.62 29.27 -6.08
N HIS A 72 -0.92 29.56 -7.35
CA HIS A 72 -1.06 28.56 -8.41
C HIS A 72 -0.50 29.06 -9.76
N GLU A 73 0.06 28.16 -10.58
CA GLU A 73 0.69 28.50 -11.88
C GLU A 73 -0.30 29.22 -12.83
N THR A 74 -1.58 28.84 -12.82
CA THR A 74 -2.62 29.44 -13.67
C THR A 74 -2.91 30.91 -13.37
N HIS A 75 -2.42 31.45 -12.25
CA HIS A 75 -2.56 32.87 -11.89
C HIS A 75 -1.56 33.78 -12.62
N ILE A 76 -0.61 33.20 -13.38
CA ILE A 76 0.47 33.94 -14.07
C ILE A 76 0.73 33.50 -15.52
N THR A 77 -0.01 32.53 -16.05
CA THR A 77 0.26 31.91 -17.37
C THR A 77 0.22 32.91 -18.53
N GLY A 78 -0.68 33.91 -18.49
CA GLY A 78 -0.75 34.97 -19.49
C GLY A 78 0.41 35.96 -19.40
N ILE A 79 1.00 36.12 -18.20
CA ILE A 79 2.20 36.95 -17.99
C ILE A 79 3.47 36.23 -18.44
N LEU A 80 3.59 34.92 -18.20
CA LEU A 80 4.77 34.15 -18.59
C LEU A 80 5.02 34.15 -20.11
N GLY A 81 3.96 34.29 -20.91
CA GLY A 81 4.03 34.47 -22.37
C GLY A 81 4.49 35.85 -22.86
N THR A 82 4.70 36.84 -21.97
CA THR A 82 5.20 38.17 -22.36
C THR A 82 6.72 38.19 -22.61
N GLU A 83 7.21 39.16 -23.37
CA GLU A 83 8.66 39.36 -23.56
C GLU A 83 9.36 39.76 -22.25
N LYS A 84 10.66 39.49 -22.14
CA LYS A 84 11.47 39.93 -20.97
C LYS A 84 11.48 41.45 -20.89
N ASN A 85 11.48 42.00 -19.67
CA ASN A 85 11.49 43.45 -19.42
C ASN A 85 10.38 44.24 -20.15
N SER A 86 9.23 43.62 -20.44
CA SER A 86 8.13 44.26 -21.20
C SER A 86 7.11 44.99 -20.32
N ILE A 87 7.07 44.68 -19.02
CA ILE A 87 6.14 45.26 -18.04
C ILE A 87 6.86 46.37 -17.27
N LEU A 88 6.62 47.61 -17.68
CA LEU A 88 7.12 48.80 -17.00
C LEU A 88 6.42 48.98 -15.63
N VAL A 89 7.21 49.23 -14.57
CA VAL A 89 6.68 49.45 -13.21
C VAL A 89 7.20 50.72 -12.51
N GLY A 90 7.96 51.56 -13.20
CA GLY A 90 8.51 52.83 -12.67
C GLY A 90 9.68 52.63 -11.70
N LYS A 91 9.78 53.53 -10.70
CA LYS A 91 10.63 53.35 -9.51
C LYS A 91 9.82 52.66 -8.40
N VAL A 92 10.45 51.75 -7.66
CA VAL A 92 9.80 50.95 -6.61
C VAL A 92 10.71 50.85 -5.38
N LYS A 93 10.24 51.36 -4.24
CA LYS A 93 10.94 51.27 -2.96
C LYS A 93 10.89 49.87 -2.34
N VAL A 94 9.71 49.25 -2.27
CA VAL A 94 9.56 47.89 -1.72
C VAL A 94 8.87 46.97 -2.73
N LEU A 95 9.51 45.87 -3.10
CA LEU A 95 8.97 44.83 -3.99
C LEU A 95 8.80 43.50 -3.25
N GLU A 96 7.59 42.97 -3.22
CA GLU A 96 7.25 41.66 -2.64
C GLU A 96 6.64 40.72 -3.70
N LEU A 97 7.27 39.59 -3.98
CA LEU A 97 6.71 38.54 -4.85
C LEU A 97 6.59 37.22 -4.08
N ARG A 98 5.38 36.64 -4.06
CA ARG A 98 5.08 35.42 -3.30
C ARG A 98 4.62 34.26 -4.20
N ASP A 99 5.19 33.10 -3.94
CA ASP A 99 4.99 31.83 -4.65
C ASP A 99 5.24 31.97 -6.15
N TYR A 100 4.33 31.53 -7.02
CA TYR A 100 4.53 31.57 -8.47
C TYR A 100 4.79 32.99 -8.99
N ALA A 101 4.36 34.04 -8.28
CA ALA A 101 4.63 35.42 -8.68
C ALA A 101 6.13 35.76 -8.75
N ALA A 102 7.01 34.98 -8.09
CA ALA A 102 8.46 35.11 -8.24
C ALA A 102 8.94 34.90 -9.68
N GLU A 103 8.23 34.12 -10.51
CA GLU A 103 8.56 33.93 -11.93
C GLU A 103 8.28 35.16 -12.81
N ILE A 104 7.52 36.14 -12.30
CA ILE A 104 7.23 37.39 -13.03
C ILE A 104 8.45 38.33 -13.02
N LEU A 105 9.37 38.19 -12.06
CA LEU A 105 10.50 39.11 -11.87
C LEU A 105 11.31 39.42 -13.18
N PRO A 106 11.64 38.46 -14.07
CA PRO A 106 12.34 38.74 -15.33
C PRO A 106 11.49 39.39 -16.44
N LYS A 107 10.19 39.62 -16.18
CA LYS A 107 9.26 40.32 -17.08
C LYS A 107 9.12 41.80 -16.71
N LEU A 108 9.43 42.15 -15.46
CA LEU A 108 9.36 43.51 -14.94
C LEU A 108 10.54 44.36 -15.47
N ARG A 109 10.27 45.63 -15.73
CA ARG A 109 11.26 46.65 -16.14
C ARG A 109 11.18 47.82 -15.18
N PHE A 110 12.24 47.97 -14.39
CA PHE A 110 12.46 49.09 -13.48
C PHE A 110 13.14 50.26 -14.21
N ASN A 111 13.03 51.46 -13.65
CA ASN A 111 13.81 52.62 -14.09
C ASN A 111 15.32 52.37 -13.84
N LYS A 112 16.20 52.92 -14.69
CA LYS A 112 17.68 52.79 -14.55
C LYS A 112 18.21 53.40 -13.25
N GLU A 113 17.54 54.44 -12.75
CA GLU A 113 17.89 55.14 -11.51
C GLU A 113 17.13 54.59 -10.28
N ASN A 114 16.60 53.37 -10.36
CA ASN A 114 15.86 52.78 -9.24
C ASN A 114 16.78 52.41 -8.06
N GLU A 115 16.57 53.05 -6.93
CA GLU A 115 17.15 52.68 -5.63
C GLU A 115 16.08 52.03 -4.76
N MET A 116 16.14 50.70 -4.63
CA MET A 116 15.14 49.92 -3.90
C MET A 116 15.53 49.79 -2.42
N GLU A 117 14.57 50.04 -1.53
CA GLU A 117 14.74 49.84 -0.09
C GLU A 117 14.69 48.34 0.27
N GLU A 118 13.77 47.57 -0.33
CA GLU A 118 13.62 46.15 -0.01
C GLU A 118 13.07 45.31 -1.17
N LEU A 119 13.71 44.17 -1.42
CA LEU A 119 13.25 43.10 -2.31
C LEU A 119 13.00 41.84 -1.49
N SER A 120 11.77 41.36 -1.47
CA SER A 120 11.37 40.14 -0.77
C SER A 120 10.74 39.14 -1.73
N LEU A 121 11.35 37.96 -1.86
CA LEU A 121 10.86 36.85 -2.66
C LEU A 121 10.64 35.63 -1.76
N SER A 122 9.43 35.07 -1.74
CA SER A 122 9.13 33.82 -1.02
C SER A 122 8.55 32.78 -1.98
N ALA A 123 8.95 31.51 -1.87
CA ALA A 123 8.38 30.42 -2.66
C ALA A 123 8.39 29.09 -1.91
N ASP A 124 7.22 28.56 -1.61
CA ASP A 124 7.10 27.32 -0.81
C ASP A 124 7.27 26.03 -1.63
N HIS A 125 7.15 26.11 -2.95
CA HIS A 125 7.23 24.96 -3.86
C HIS A 125 8.25 25.15 -5.00
N ILE A 126 8.90 24.05 -5.43
CA ILE A 126 9.95 24.09 -6.46
C ILE A 126 9.43 24.49 -7.85
N LEU A 127 8.12 24.34 -8.09
CA LEU A 127 7.48 24.76 -9.33
C LEU A 127 7.28 26.29 -9.42
N CYS A 128 7.47 27.04 -8.33
CA CYS A 128 7.30 28.49 -8.29
C CYS A 128 8.53 29.30 -8.78
N ILE A 129 9.57 28.61 -9.27
CA ILE A 129 10.86 29.22 -9.68
C ILE A 129 11.33 28.78 -11.08
N GLY A 130 10.44 28.14 -11.83
CA GLY A 130 10.62 27.73 -13.22
C GLY A 130 11.60 26.56 -13.45
N LYS A 131 11.52 25.99 -14.67
CA LYS A 131 12.43 24.93 -15.14
C LYS A 131 13.88 25.43 -15.15
N LYS A 132 14.74 24.92 -14.24
CA LYS A 132 16.21 25.16 -14.20
C LYS A 132 16.92 24.61 -15.46
N PRO A 133 18.17 25.05 -15.81
CA PRO A 133 18.61 26.43 -15.97
C PRO A 133 19.48 26.61 -17.25
N GLN A 134 19.11 27.50 -18.17
CA GLN A 134 20.00 27.98 -19.26
C GLN A 134 20.00 29.52 -19.33
N ILE A 135 20.06 30.17 -18.18
CA ILE A 135 20.09 31.64 -18.08
C ILE A 135 21.37 32.03 -17.33
N LYS A 136 22.13 32.97 -17.91
CA LYS A 136 23.41 33.46 -17.38
C LYS A 136 23.24 34.06 -15.97
N GLN A 137 24.32 34.07 -15.18
CA GLN A 137 24.40 34.86 -13.95
C GLN A 137 24.07 36.34 -14.24
N ASN A 138 23.56 37.06 -13.23
CA ASN A 138 23.21 38.49 -13.31
C ASN A 138 22.19 38.85 -14.42
N SER A 139 21.33 37.91 -14.81
CA SER A 139 20.36 38.08 -15.91
C SER A 139 19.08 38.86 -15.55
N ILE A 140 18.89 39.20 -14.28
CA ILE A 140 17.77 39.99 -13.76
C ILE A 140 18.36 41.23 -13.06
N TRP A 141 18.38 42.38 -13.73
CA TRP A 141 18.96 43.62 -13.18
C TRP A 141 18.00 44.29 -12.17
N ILE A 142 18.47 44.48 -10.94
CA ILE A 142 17.68 45.07 -9.83
C ILE A 142 18.07 46.53 -9.53
N GLY A 143 19.29 46.95 -9.87
CA GLY A 143 19.81 48.29 -9.57
C GLY A 143 20.58 48.34 -8.26
N LYS A 144 20.35 49.39 -7.45
CA LYS A 144 20.83 49.45 -6.05
C LYS A 144 19.74 48.93 -5.11
N LEU A 145 20.13 48.16 -4.09
CA LEU A 145 19.20 47.51 -3.16
C LEU A 145 19.74 47.55 -1.72
N LYS A 146 18.96 48.14 -0.80
CA LYS A 146 19.31 48.19 0.63
C LYS A 146 19.06 46.88 1.37
N ARG A 147 17.93 46.18 1.14
CA ARG A 147 17.62 44.91 1.81
C ARG A 147 17.14 43.83 0.83
N LEU A 148 17.69 42.62 0.95
CA LEU A 148 17.27 41.45 0.17
C LEU A 148 16.81 40.32 1.10
N ARG A 149 15.59 39.84 0.91
CA ARG A 149 15.00 38.71 1.63
C ARG A 149 14.60 37.62 0.64
N LEU A 150 15.19 36.44 0.76
CA LEU A 150 14.84 35.26 -0.04
C LEU A 150 14.43 34.11 0.88
N GLU A 151 13.19 33.64 0.74
CA GLU A 151 12.60 32.61 1.60
C GLU A 151 12.15 31.38 0.79
N GLY A 152 12.49 30.19 1.28
CA GLY A 152 12.18 28.91 0.64
C GLY A 152 12.94 28.73 -0.67
N TYR A 153 12.25 28.24 -1.71
CA TYR A 153 12.82 28.02 -3.04
C TYR A 153 13.28 29.32 -3.74
N ALA A 154 12.85 30.49 -3.28
CA ALA A 154 13.26 31.76 -3.87
C ALA A 154 14.78 32.02 -3.75
N VAL A 155 15.48 31.34 -2.83
CA VAL A 155 16.94 31.41 -2.71
C VAL A 155 17.65 30.95 -3.99
N GLU A 156 17.04 30.06 -4.79
CA GLU A 156 17.52 29.63 -6.13
C GLU A 156 17.53 30.74 -7.20
N VAL A 157 16.92 31.89 -6.91
CA VAL A 157 16.97 33.07 -7.79
C VAL A 157 18.24 33.89 -7.56
N LEU A 158 18.92 33.74 -6.41
CA LEU A 158 20.07 34.56 -6.02
C LEU A 158 21.18 34.68 -7.09
N PRO A 159 21.65 33.60 -7.77
CA PRO A 159 22.68 33.72 -8.82
C PRO A 159 22.21 34.45 -10.09
N LYS A 160 20.89 34.65 -10.25
CA LYS A 160 20.28 35.30 -11.42
C LYS A 160 20.16 36.82 -11.21
N LEU A 161 20.19 37.30 -9.97
CA LEU A 161 20.06 38.73 -9.64
C LEU A 161 21.37 39.48 -9.96
N GLY A 162 21.26 40.56 -10.72
CA GLY A 162 22.35 41.48 -11.03
C GLY A 162 22.18 42.80 -10.28
N PHE A 163 23.24 43.25 -9.62
CA PHE A 163 23.28 44.48 -8.82
C PHE A 163 24.25 45.50 -9.43
N HIS A 164 24.04 46.78 -9.15
CA HIS A 164 24.95 47.85 -9.56
C HIS A 164 26.31 47.74 -8.84
N GLU A 165 27.44 47.97 -9.53
CA GLU A 165 28.81 47.75 -8.98
C GLU A 165 29.07 48.43 -7.62
N LYS A 166 28.48 49.62 -7.42
CA LYS A 166 28.54 50.37 -6.15
C LYS A 166 27.44 50.01 -5.14
N ASN A 167 26.88 48.79 -5.19
CA ASN A 167 25.80 48.38 -4.28
C ASN A 167 26.33 48.15 -2.85
N GLU A 168 25.75 48.87 -1.90
CA GLU A 168 25.97 48.68 -0.47
C GLU A 168 24.65 48.33 0.21
N MET A 169 24.51 47.05 0.57
CA MET A 169 23.31 46.44 1.14
C MET A 169 23.38 46.49 2.68
N GLU A 170 22.31 46.96 3.30
CA GLU A 170 22.13 46.98 4.76
C GLU A 170 21.93 45.56 5.30
N GLU A 171 21.07 44.75 4.68
CA GLU A 171 20.76 43.39 5.13
C GLU A 171 20.52 42.41 3.98
N LEU A 172 21.21 41.27 4.02
CA LEU A 172 20.93 40.08 3.21
C LEU A 172 20.38 38.98 4.12
N ASN A 173 19.11 38.61 3.92
CA ASN A 173 18.43 37.56 4.66
C ASN A 173 18.06 36.40 3.73
N LEU A 174 18.63 35.22 3.98
CA LEU A 174 18.34 33.98 3.27
C LEU A 174 17.76 32.97 4.27
N CYS A 175 16.58 32.41 3.99
CA CYS A 175 15.99 31.33 4.78
C CYS A 175 15.58 30.16 3.88
N ALA A 176 16.10 28.97 4.17
CA ALA A 176 15.81 27.74 3.44
C ALA A 176 15.57 26.60 4.42
N ALA A 177 14.38 26.03 4.40
CA ALA A 177 13.96 24.95 5.27
C ALA A 177 14.50 23.56 4.86
N GLY A 178 15.08 23.44 3.66
CA GLY A 178 15.68 22.19 3.15
C GLY A 178 16.79 22.45 2.12
N PHE A 179 17.74 21.51 2.01
CA PHE A 179 18.88 21.57 1.09
C PHE A 179 18.47 21.68 -0.39
N GLU A 180 17.32 21.11 -0.76
CA GLU A 180 16.77 21.20 -2.11
C GLU A 180 16.49 22.64 -2.57
N GLN A 181 16.24 23.55 -1.62
CA GLN A 181 15.94 24.98 -1.84
C GLN A 181 17.21 25.83 -2.06
N ILE A 182 18.41 25.27 -1.87
CA ILE A 182 19.71 25.91 -2.15
C ILE A 182 20.57 25.10 -3.14
N SER A 183 20.06 23.96 -3.61
CA SER A 183 20.78 22.96 -4.41
C SER A 183 21.30 23.44 -5.78
N GLY A 184 20.77 24.53 -6.34
CA GLY A 184 21.36 25.20 -7.51
C GLY A 184 22.44 26.20 -7.11
N VAL A 185 22.19 26.99 -6.08
CA VAL A 185 23.16 27.96 -5.52
C VAL A 185 24.46 27.25 -5.09
N LEU A 186 24.36 26.07 -4.48
CA LEU A 186 25.52 25.28 -4.07
C LEU A 186 26.35 24.68 -5.23
N LYS A 187 25.82 24.68 -6.47
CA LYS A 187 26.56 24.23 -7.67
C LYS A 187 27.39 25.35 -8.31
N GLU A 188 27.15 26.60 -7.93
CA GLU A 188 28.00 27.71 -8.33
C GLU A 188 29.41 27.53 -7.75
N LYS A 189 30.41 28.10 -8.42
CA LYS A 189 31.80 28.10 -7.90
C LYS A 189 31.86 28.90 -6.60
N ASP A 190 32.78 28.53 -5.71
CA ASP A 190 32.98 29.28 -4.47
C ASP A 190 33.37 30.73 -4.77
N LYS A 191 32.86 31.66 -3.96
CA LYS A 191 33.05 33.11 -4.16
C LYS A 191 32.68 33.61 -5.58
N SER A 192 31.68 33.03 -6.24
CA SER A 192 31.26 33.46 -7.59
C SER A 192 30.01 34.35 -7.59
N ILE A 193 29.14 34.25 -6.58
CA ILE A 193 27.89 35.02 -6.52
C ILE A 193 28.17 36.38 -5.87
N TRP A 194 28.05 37.47 -6.64
CA TRP A 194 28.33 38.82 -6.17
C TRP A 194 27.04 39.61 -5.89
N VAL A 195 26.94 40.21 -4.70
CA VAL A 195 25.73 40.89 -4.20
C VAL A 195 25.96 42.35 -3.75
N GLY A 196 27.19 42.87 -3.94
CA GLY A 196 27.64 44.14 -3.36
C GLY A 196 28.26 43.96 -1.97
N LYS A 197 28.59 45.09 -1.31
CA LYS A 197 29.01 45.07 0.10
C LYS A 197 27.79 44.85 0.99
N VAL A 198 27.79 43.83 1.85
CA VAL A 198 26.69 43.55 2.77
C VAL A 198 27.09 43.92 4.19
N LYS A 199 26.30 44.77 4.88
CA LYS A 199 26.54 45.18 6.28
C LYS A 199 26.09 44.13 7.29
N LYS A 200 24.94 43.49 7.06
CA LYS A 200 24.37 42.43 7.91
C LYS A 200 23.98 41.21 7.08
N LEU A 201 24.49 40.04 7.43
CA LEU A 201 24.15 38.76 6.80
C LEU A 201 23.35 37.90 7.78
N SER A 202 22.16 37.46 7.38
CA SER A 202 21.28 36.58 8.14
C SER A 202 21.04 35.30 7.35
N LEU A 203 21.60 34.18 7.81
CA LEU A 203 21.47 32.85 7.20
C LEU A 203 20.71 31.92 8.15
N ASP A 204 19.41 31.69 7.88
CA ASP A 204 18.60 30.75 8.65
C ASP A 204 18.61 29.34 8.05
N ARG A 205 18.61 28.34 8.94
CA ARG A 205 18.60 26.89 8.65
C ARG A 205 19.71 26.47 7.66
N TYR A 206 19.35 25.94 6.49
CA TYR A 206 20.29 25.36 5.52
C TYR A 206 21.10 26.41 4.75
N THR A 207 20.67 27.68 4.72
CA THR A 207 21.36 28.72 3.95
C THR A 207 22.75 29.06 4.44
N LYS A 208 23.15 28.58 5.62
CA LYS A 208 24.54 28.62 6.11
C LYS A 208 25.52 28.01 5.11
N GLU A 209 25.13 26.99 4.36
CA GLU A 209 25.98 26.38 3.32
C GLU A 209 26.20 27.28 2.09
N VAL A 210 25.35 28.31 1.89
CA VAL A 210 25.48 29.27 0.78
C VAL A 210 26.59 30.30 1.04
N GLU A 211 27.04 30.47 2.28
CA GLU A 211 28.03 31.49 2.68
C GLU A 211 29.32 31.42 1.83
N GLY A 212 29.87 30.22 1.62
CA GLY A 212 31.08 30.00 0.79
C GLY A 212 30.92 30.35 -0.70
N LYS A 213 29.69 30.52 -1.19
CA LYS A 213 29.39 30.87 -2.60
C LYS A 213 29.39 32.38 -2.83
N LEU A 214 29.26 33.19 -1.78
CA LEU A 214 29.20 34.65 -1.87
C LEU A 214 30.59 35.28 -2.08
N LYS A 215 30.69 36.21 -3.03
CA LYS A 215 31.90 36.95 -3.36
C LYS A 215 31.98 38.21 -2.50
N SER A 216 32.85 38.17 -1.48
CA SER A 216 33.17 39.25 -0.52
C SER A 216 31.99 39.82 0.27
N VAL A 217 31.55 39.11 1.31
CA VAL A 217 31.00 39.74 2.51
C VAL A 217 32.20 40.13 3.39
N LEU A 218 32.33 41.42 3.73
CA LEU A 218 33.53 41.92 4.40
C LEU A 218 33.42 41.75 5.93
N ASN A 219 34.46 41.17 6.52
CA ASN A 219 34.67 41.21 7.96
C ASN A 219 34.81 42.67 8.42
N GLN A 220 34.03 43.06 9.44
CA GLN A 220 34.48 44.03 10.42
C GLN A 220 34.40 43.41 11.81
N THR A 221 35.57 43.24 12.41
CA THR A 221 35.75 42.93 13.82
C THR A 221 35.26 44.11 14.67
N GLY A 222 34.17 43.92 15.39
CA GLY A 222 33.60 44.87 16.35
C GLY A 222 32.46 44.19 17.12
N ALA A 223 32.42 44.34 18.44
CA ALA A 223 31.49 43.58 19.28
C ALA A 223 30.02 43.93 18.96
N GLY A 224 29.24 42.95 18.49
CA GLY A 224 27.87 43.18 18.02
C GLY A 224 27.11 41.92 17.62
N ALA A 225 26.79 41.07 18.61
CA ALA A 225 25.75 40.03 18.57
C ALA A 225 25.54 39.23 17.26
N LEU A 226 26.40 38.22 17.02
CA LEU A 226 25.96 37.02 16.31
C LEU A 226 24.99 36.23 17.21
N THR A 227 23.68 36.39 17.03
CA THR A 227 22.65 35.58 17.71
C THR A 227 22.64 34.15 17.17
N ARG A 228 23.63 33.35 17.62
CA ARG A 228 23.62 31.90 17.51
C ARG A 228 22.55 31.32 18.44
N ILE A 229 21.36 31.05 17.92
CA ILE A 229 20.46 30.07 18.55
C ILE A 229 21.02 28.68 18.21
N GLY A 230 21.47 27.95 19.22
CA GLY A 230 22.06 26.63 19.07
C GLY A 230 21.36 25.57 19.91
N HIS A 231 21.38 24.34 19.41
CA HIS A 231 21.53 23.17 20.25
C HIS A 231 22.65 22.29 19.64
N SER A 232 23.65 22.01 20.49
CA SER A 232 24.50 20.80 20.59
C SER A 232 23.94 19.55 19.87
N SER A 233 24.67 18.54 19.40
CA SER A 233 26.13 18.23 19.32
C SER A 233 26.24 16.81 18.72
N ASP A 234 27.33 16.32 18.11
CA ASP A 234 28.56 16.91 17.54
C ASP A 234 29.26 15.79 16.72
N LEU A 235 30.28 16.11 15.91
CA LEU A 235 31.31 15.14 15.49
C LEU A 235 32.58 15.85 14.98
N GLY A 236 33.71 15.60 15.66
CA GLY A 236 35.00 16.24 15.39
C GLY A 236 35.70 15.74 14.12
N ALA A 237 36.63 16.54 13.62
CA ALA A 237 37.41 16.24 12.42
C ALA A 237 38.63 15.34 12.71
N LEU A 238 38.98 14.48 11.75
CA LEU A 238 40.35 14.00 11.56
C LEU A 238 40.64 13.77 10.06
N ARG A 239 41.71 14.40 9.57
CA ARG A 239 42.47 14.01 8.36
C ARG A 239 43.42 12.87 8.79
N VAL A 240 44.09 12.03 7.99
CA VAL A 240 44.56 11.95 6.58
C VAL A 240 44.77 10.40 6.32
N PRO A 241 45.43 9.86 5.26
CA PRO A 241 45.83 10.37 3.94
C PRO A 241 45.39 9.48 2.74
N THR A 242 45.75 9.89 1.52
CA THR A 242 45.67 9.11 0.29
C THR A 242 46.71 7.98 0.23
N LYS A 243 46.29 6.78 -0.18
CA LYS A 243 47.10 5.84 -1.00
C LYS A 243 46.19 4.91 -1.80
N VAL A 244 46.69 4.48 -2.96
CA VAL A 244 45.94 3.79 -4.01
C VAL A 244 45.93 2.27 -3.77
N HIS A 245 44.78 1.65 -3.97
CA HIS A 245 44.68 0.32 -4.58
C HIS A 245 43.60 0.37 -5.66
N GLU A 246 43.85 -0.28 -6.78
CA GLU A 246 42.96 -0.32 -7.93
C GLU A 246 41.84 -1.33 -7.68
N GLU A 247 40.63 -0.83 -7.42
CA GLU A 247 39.39 -1.61 -7.53
C GLU A 247 38.56 -1.06 -8.69
N GLU A 248 38.07 -1.95 -9.55
CA GLU A 248 37.30 -1.58 -10.75
C GLU A 248 36.03 -0.78 -10.38
N GLU A 249 35.82 0.40 -11.00
CA GLU A 249 34.59 1.16 -10.79
C GLU A 249 33.36 0.32 -11.18
N PRO A 250 32.34 0.16 -10.31
CA PRO A 250 31.09 -0.46 -10.71
C PRO A 250 30.43 0.40 -11.81
N PRO A 251 29.95 -0.20 -12.91
CA PRO A 251 29.58 0.56 -14.10
C PRO A 251 28.44 1.56 -13.82
N LYS A 252 28.51 2.72 -14.47
CA LYS A 252 27.54 3.83 -14.38
C LYS A 252 26.27 3.52 -15.22
N ILE A 253 25.65 2.39 -14.88
CA ILE A 253 24.69 1.58 -15.66
C ILE A 253 23.54 2.37 -16.31
N SER A 254 22.86 3.27 -15.59
CA SER A 254 21.61 3.86 -16.08
C SER A 254 21.76 4.90 -17.21
N ARG A 255 23.00 5.28 -17.57
CA ARG A 255 23.27 6.29 -18.62
C ARG A 255 23.86 5.65 -19.88
N LEU A 256 24.80 4.73 -19.70
CA LEU A 256 25.42 3.95 -20.79
C LEU A 256 24.39 3.11 -21.55
N PHE A 257 23.47 2.45 -20.85
CA PHE A 257 22.45 1.59 -21.46
C PHE A 257 21.57 2.30 -22.52
N PHE A 258 21.14 3.55 -22.24
CA PHE A 258 20.41 4.37 -23.20
C PHE A 258 21.32 5.11 -24.21
N GLN A 259 22.63 5.13 -23.97
CA GLN A 259 23.63 5.68 -24.90
C GLN A 259 23.97 4.68 -25.99
N GLU A 260 24.25 3.42 -25.63
CA GLU A 260 24.57 2.34 -26.57
C GLU A 260 23.37 1.96 -27.43
N ALA A 261 22.19 1.77 -26.83
CA ALA A 261 20.97 1.51 -27.60
C ALA A 261 20.62 2.66 -28.57
N ALA A 262 20.90 3.92 -28.20
CA ALA A 262 20.70 5.06 -29.10
C ALA A 262 21.79 5.18 -30.17
N ALA A 263 23.01 4.70 -29.92
CA ALA A 263 24.10 4.66 -30.89
C ALA A 263 23.90 3.56 -31.94
N GLU A 264 23.45 2.36 -31.53
CA GLU A 264 23.07 1.30 -32.47
C GLU A 264 21.85 1.70 -33.33
N ILE A 265 20.84 2.33 -32.74
CA ILE A 265 19.66 2.82 -33.48
C ILE A 265 20.04 3.95 -34.46
N ALA A 266 21.02 4.79 -34.12
CA ALA A 266 21.54 5.82 -35.03
C ALA A 266 22.38 5.25 -36.21
N ALA A 267 22.80 3.98 -36.14
CA ALA A 267 23.50 3.30 -37.23
C ALA A 267 22.56 2.62 -38.23
N ASP A 268 21.27 2.47 -37.90
CA ASP A 268 20.25 1.94 -38.81
C ASP A 268 19.78 3.04 -39.78
N LYS A 269 19.98 2.82 -41.09
CA LYS A 269 19.64 3.78 -42.15
C LYS A 269 18.16 4.15 -42.20
N ALA A 270 17.27 3.38 -41.57
CA ALA A 270 15.85 3.73 -41.47
C ALA A 270 15.54 4.86 -40.47
N TRP A 271 16.48 5.26 -39.59
CA TRP A 271 16.23 6.23 -38.52
C TRP A 271 16.71 7.67 -38.82
N SER A 272 17.52 7.88 -39.87
CA SER A 272 18.07 9.20 -40.24
C SER A 272 17.01 10.23 -40.60
N ASP A 273 15.82 9.78 -40.98
CA ASP A 273 14.76 10.63 -41.55
C ASP A 273 13.76 11.13 -40.48
N THR A 274 14.03 10.90 -39.19
CA THR A 274 13.21 11.42 -38.08
C THR A 274 13.87 12.62 -37.38
N PRO A 275 13.12 13.68 -37.01
CA PRO A 275 13.69 14.97 -36.59
C PRO A 275 14.21 14.99 -35.13
N TYR A 276 14.61 13.85 -34.56
CA TYR A 276 15.04 13.72 -33.16
C TYR A 276 16.41 13.04 -33.04
N SER A 277 17.46 13.84 -32.78
CA SER A 277 18.80 13.33 -32.52
C SER A 277 18.87 12.44 -31.27
N ALA A 278 19.77 11.46 -31.26
CA ALA A 278 20.07 10.60 -30.12
C ALA A 278 20.39 11.40 -28.83
N GLU A 279 21.02 12.57 -28.98
CA GLU A 279 21.29 13.54 -27.91
C GLU A 279 20.00 14.04 -27.22
N THR A 280 18.99 14.35 -28.02
CA THR A 280 17.68 14.83 -27.53
C THR A 280 16.93 13.73 -26.78
N PHE A 281 17.09 12.48 -27.21
CA PHE A 281 16.52 11.30 -26.55
C PHE A 281 17.17 11.04 -25.17
N GLN A 282 18.51 11.00 -25.12
CA GLN A 282 19.26 10.82 -23.87
C GLN A 282 18.92 11.91 -22.83
N LYS A 283 18.76 13.16 -23.28
CA LYS A 283 18.38 14.30 -22.43
C LYS A 283 17.03 14.06 -21.73
N LYS A 284 16.01 13.63 -22.48
CA LYS A 284 14.65 13.33 -21.98
C LYS A 284 14.63 12.14 -21.03
N CYS A 285 15.32 11.04 -21.33
CA CYS A 285 15.41 9.89 -20.41
C CYS A 285 16.10 10.26 -19.09
N GLY A 286 17.17 11.07 -19.16
CA GLY A 286 17.85 11.61 -17.98
C GLY A 286 16.98 12.57 -17.15
N GLU A 287 16.05 13.30 -17.77
CA GLU A 287 15.07 14.14 -17.06
C GLU A 287 14.04 13.29 -16.29
N ILE A 288 13.47 12.26 -16.92
CA ILE A 288 12.48 11.35 -16.28
C ILE A 288 13.09 10.60 -15.09
N LEU A 289 14.31 10.05 -15.24
CA LEU A 289 15.01 9.36 -14.16
C LEU A 289 15.35 10.28 -12.98
N ARG A 290 15.59 11.58 -13.23
CA ARG A 290 15.82 12.58 -12.17
C ARG A 290 14.51 12.94 -11.46
N ALA A 291 13.41 13.10 -12.18
CA ALA A 291 12.09 13.36 -11.59
C ALA A 291 11.65 12.24 -10.62
N HIS A 292 11.91 10.96 -10.94
CA HIS A 292 11.59 9.86 -10.01
C HIS A 292 12.55 9.74 -8.82
N LYS A 293 13.83 10.07 -8.94
CA LYS A 293 14.72 10.11 -7.76
C LYS A 293 14.29 11.17 -6.74
N CYS A 294 13.63 12.23 -7.16
CA CYS A 294 12.97 13.18 -6.26
C CYS A 294 11.69 12.62 -5.61
N LEU A 295 10.92 11.78 -6.30
CA LEU A 295 9.71 11.15 -5.76
C LEU A 295 10.01 9.95 -4.83
N ALA A 296 11.14 9.27 -5.02
CA ALA A 296 11.54 8.11 -4.22
C ALA A 296 12.14 8.48 -2.84
N ARG A 297 12.52 9.75 -2.62
CA ARG A 297 12.95 10.25 -1.31
C ARG A 297 11.74 10.80 -0.56
N THR A 298 11.16 10.00 0.35
CA THR A 298 10.22 10.52 1.35
C THR A 298 10.91 11.58 2.22
N PRO A 299 10.43 12.83 2.29
CA PRO A 299 10.92 13.80 3.26
C PRO A 299 10.60 13.28 4.66
N LYS A 300 11.61 13.19 5.55
CA LYS A 300 11.38 12.71 6.92
C LYS A 300 10.79 13.77 7.86
N ASP A 301 10.96 15.07 7.58
CA ASP A 301 10.66 16.14 8.54
C ASP A 301 9.92 17.35 7.93
N LYS A 302 8.58 17.37 8.03
CA LYS A 302 7.71 18.57 7.86
C LYS A 302 6.44 18.44 8.75
N PRO A 303 5.68 19.54 9.03
CA PRO A 303 4.73 19.58 10.15
C PRO A 303 3.54 18.61 10.03
N TYR A 304 3.49 17.66 10.96
CA TYR A 304 2.74 16.40 10.92
C TYR A 304 1.19 16.48 10.76
N ARG A 305 0.52 17.61 11.01
CA ARG A 305 -0.95 17.65 11.14
C ARG A 305 -1.72 18.01 9.87
N GLN A 306 -1.25 18.95 9.06
CA GLN A 306 -1.97 19.38 7.86
C GLN A 306 -1.82 18.37 6.71
N ASP A 307 -0.57 17.94 6.43
CA ASP A 307 -0.27 16.92 5.41
C ASP A 307 -0.97 15.59 5.70
N HIS A 308 -1.00 15.16 6.97
CA HIS A 308 -1.65 13.90 7.34
C HIS A 308 -3.14 13.87 6.95
N LYS A 309 -3.88 14.98 7.10
CA LYS A 309 -5.31 15.02 6.74
C LYS A 309 -5.49 14.86 5.23
N THR A 310 -4.81 15.70 4.45
CA THR A 310 -4.87 15.67 2.97
C THR A 310 -4.37 14.35 2.41
N ARG A 311 -3.31 13.77 2.99
CA ARG A 311 -2.76 12.46 2.59
C ARG A 311 -3.71 11.31 2.90
N LEU A 312 -4.43 11.37 4.03
CA LEU A 312 -5.48 10.40 4.37
C LEU A 312 -6.67 10.51 3.40
N GLU A 313 -7.08 11.74 3.06
CA GLU A 313 -8.15 12.00 2.07
C GLU A 313 -7.78 11.46 0.67
N ILE A 314 -6.54 11.67 0.21
CA ILE A 314 -6.04 11.10 -1.06
C ILE A 314 -6.00 9.57 -1.00
N LEU A 315 -5.32 9.01 -0.01
CA LEU A 315 -5.20 7.55 0.16
C LEU A 315 -6.56 6.86 0.25
N THR A 316 -7.60 7.56 0.72
CA THR A 316 -8.93 6.94 0.86
C THR A 316 -9.87 7.21 -0.31
N LYS A 317 -9.73 8.33 -1.03
CA LYS A 317 -10.33 8.46 -2.38
C LYS A 317 -9.78 7.38 -3.32
N GLU A 318 -8.49 7.05 -3.20
CA GLU A 318 -7.90 5.86 -3.83
C GLU A 318 -8.53 4.56 -3.28
N ALA A 319 -8.55 4.34 -1.97
CA ALA A 319 -9.06 3.08 -1.40
C ALA A 319 -10.56 2.80 -1.68
N GLU A 320 -11.41 3.81 -1.77
CA GLU A 320 -12.82 3.62 -2.15
C GLU A 320 -12.96 3.27 -3.64
N LYS A 321 -12.18 3.93 -4.52
CA LYS A 321 -12.14 3.63 -5.95
C LYS A 321 -11.61 2.21 -6.21
N ASP A 322 -10.50 1.86 -5.56
CA ASP A 322 -9.82 0.57 -5.66
C ASP A 322 -10.69 -0.57 -5.11
N PHE A 323 -11.44 -0.36 -4.02
CA PHE A 323 -12.37 -1.37 -3.50
C PHE A 323 -13.49 -1.69 -4.50
N ARG A 324 -13.95 -0.70 -5.29
CA ARG A 324 -14.95 -0.91 -6.35
C ARG A 324 -14.37 -1.62 -7.58
N SER A 325 -13.07 -1.50 -7.86
CA SER A 325 -12.38 -2.27 -8.92
C SER A 325 -11.86 -3.64 -8.45
N GLY A 326 -11.90 -3.93 -7.15
CA GLY A 326 -11.39 -5.17 -6.55
C GLY A 326 -9.90 -5.14 -6.17
N GLU A 327 -9.27 -3.97 -6.20
CA GLU A 327 -7.87 -3.79 -5.82
C GLU A 327 -7.70 -3.63 -4.30
N THR A 328 -7.13 -4.65 -3.65
CA THR A 328 -6.89 -4.65 -2.19
C THR A 328 -5.75 -3.75 -1.73
N ARG A 329 -5.01 -3.12 -2.66
CA ARG A 329 -3.72 -2.50 -2.36
C ARG A 329 -3.82 -1.15 -1.67
N ALA A 330 -4.80 -0.31 -2.02
CA ALA A 330 -5.02 0.95 -1.30
C ALA A 330 -5.58 0.72 0.12
N ILE A 331 -6.37 -0.34 0.34
CA ILE A 331 -6.77 -0.76 1.70
C ILE A 331 -5.55 -1.15 2.54
N TRP A 332 -4.57 -1.86 1.95
CA TRP A 332 -3.33 -2.19 2.64
C TRP A 332 -2.42 -0.96 2.87
N ARG A 333 -2.37 -0.01 1.94
CA ARG A 333 -1.69 1.29 2.13
C ARG A 333 -2.32 2.08 3.28
N LEU A 334 -3.66 2.19 3.31
CA LEU A 334 -4.42 2.81 4.39
C LEU A 334 -4.16 2.12 5.73
N ALA A 335 -4.20 0.78 5.76
CA ALA A 335 -3.89 0.01 6.96
C ALA A 335 -2.47 0.30 7.48
N ASN A 336 -1.45 0.18 6.64
CA ASN A 336 -0.07 0.44 7.03
C ASN A 336 0.13 1.88 7.52
N TYR A 337 -0.39 2.87 6.80
CA TYR A 337 -0.31 4.28 7.18
C TYR A 337 -0.99 4.57 8.52
N SER A 338 -2.05 3.83 8.86
CA SER A 338 -2.78 3.99 10.12
C SER A 338 -2.14 3.25 11.29
N CYS A 339 -1.54 2.08 11.02
CA CYS A 339 -0.98 1.20 12.04
C CYS A 339 0.47 1.54 12.41
N TYR A 340 1.24 2.11 11.47
CA TYR A 340 2.65 2.47 11.66
C TYR A 340 2.85 3.98 11.60
N PRO A 341 3.41 4.60 12.66
CA PRO A 341 4.19 5.83 12.49
C PRO A 341 5.24 5.60 11.40
N LEU A 342 5.54 6.64 10.62
CA LEU A 342 6.54 6.58 9.54
C LEU A 342 7.81 5.90 10.04
N ARG A 343 8.22 4.83 9.34
CA ARG A 343 9.30 3.91 9.72
C ARG A 343 10.44 4.59 10.51
N GLU A 344 10.54 4.24 11.79
CA GLU A 344 11.86 4.05 12.41
C GLU A 344 12.70 3.14 11.51
N GLU A 345 14.02 3.29 11.60
CA GLU A 345 14.99 2.73 10.66
C GLU A 345 14.78 1.24 10.35
N GLU A 346 15.26 0.80 9.18
CA GLU A 346 15.25 -0.61 8.79
C GLU A 346 16.13 -1.43 9.76
N LYS A 347 15.51 -1.85 10.87
CA LYS A 347 16.03 -2.83 11.82
C LYS A 347 16.11 -4.16 11.08
N THR A 348 17.29 -4.48 10.59
CA THR A 348 17.65 -5.80 10.09
C THR A 348 17.57 -6.77 11.25
N ASN A 349 16.75 -7.82 11.12
CA ASN A 349 16.72 -8.90 12.12
C ASN A 349 18.12 -9.54 12.21
N PRO A 350 18.63 -9.81 13.43
CA PRO A 350 19.77 -10.71 13.60
C PRO A 350 19.49 -12.07 12.96
N VAL A 351 20.52 -12.68 12.37
CA VAL A 351 20.44 -14.02 11.78
C VAL A 351 21.64 -14.86 12.19
N ARG A 352 21.46 -16.17 12.32
CA ARG A 352 22.59 -17.09 12.53
C ARG A 352 23.22 -17.44 11.20
N ASP A 353 24.54 -17.43 11.15
CA ASP A 353 25.31 -17.94 10.01
C ASP A 353 25.35 -19.49 10.00
N LYS A 354 26.14 -20.06 9.08
CA LYS A 354 26.30 -21.51 8.90
C LYS A 354 27.07 -22.16 10.06
N GLU A 355 27.87 -21.40 10.81
CA GLU A 355 28.52 -21.82 12.06
C GLU A 355 27.59 -21.71 13.29
N GLY A 356 26.38 -21.14 13.12
CA GLY A 356 25.39 -20.95 14.19
C GLY A 356 25.59 -19.68 15.01
N VAL A 357 26.54 -18.82 14.65
CA VAL A 357 26.87 -17.56 15.33
C VAL A 357 25.87 -16.49 14.94
N LEU A 358 25.34 -15.77 15.94
CA LEU A 358 24.32 -14.75 15.73
C LEU A 358 24.95 -13.45 15.20
N GLN A 359 24.69 -13.14 13.94
CA GLN A 359 25.14 -11.93 13.28
C GLN A 359 24.16 -10.78 13.50
N VAL A 360 24.66 -9.68 14.06
CA VAL A 360 23.90 -8.45 14.35
C VAL A 360 24.36 -7.24 13.52
N ASP A 361 25.59 -7.29 13.00
CA ASP A 361 26.15 -6.25 12.13
C ASP A 361 25.59 -6.34 10.70
N PRO A 362 25.18 -5.23 10.04
CA PRO A 362 24.61 -5.28 8.71
C PRO A 362 25.50 -5.87 7.61
N GLU A 363 26.83 -5.75 7.69
CA GLU A 363 27.77 -6.30 6.71
C GLU A 363 27.96 -7.81 6.94
N ALA A 364 28.10 -8.22 8.20
CA ALA A 364 28.13 -9.64 8.58
C ALA A 364 26.81 -10.36 8.23
N ILE A 365 25.66 -9.71 8.45
CA ILE A 365 24.34 -10.19 8.01
C ILE A 365 24.29 -10.29 6.47
N ALA A 366 24.81 -9.30 5.73
CA ALA A 366 24.89 -9.36 4.27
C ALA A 366 25.68 -10.58 3.77
N LYS A 367 26.83 -10.83 4.41
CA LYS A 367 27.69 -11.97 4.11
C LYS A 367 27.02 -13.31 4.45
N ALA A 368 26.41 -13.44 5.63
CA ALA A 368 25.67 -14.64 6.02
C ALA A 368 24.55 -14.98 5.01
N TRP A 369 23.81 -13.98 4.53
CA TRP A 369 22.83 -14.16 3.45
C TRP A 369 23.48 -14.54 2.11
N GLY A 370 24.61 -13.93 1.75
CA GLY A 370 25.39 -14.28 0.56
C GLY A 370 25.80 -15.75 0.55
N ASP A 371 26.48 -16.19 1.60
CA ASP A 371 26.87 -17.58 1.84
C ASP A 371 25.66 -18.53 1.79
N HIS A 372 24.54 -18.16 2.43
CA HIS A 372 23.31 -18.95 2.44
C HIS A 372 22.75 -19.16 1.03
N TYR A 373 22.63 -18.09 0.22
CA TYR A 373 22.14 -18.19 -1.14
C TYR A 373 23.12 -18.89 -2.08
N GLN A 374 24.43 -18.72 -1.88
CA GLN A 374 25.45 -19.44 -2.65
C GLN A 374 25.37 -20.95 -2.41
N VAL A 375 25.13 -21.40 -1.16
CA VAL A 375 24.95 -22.83 -0.84
C VAL A 375 23.65 -23.40 -1.43
N ILE A 376 22.57 -22.61 -1.50
CA ILE A 376 21.29 -23.04 -2.10
C ILE A 376 21.43 -23.20 -3.61
N HIS A 377 22.04 -22.22 -4.28
CA HIS A 377 22.02 -22.12 -5.74
C HIS A 377 23.24 -22.75 -6.43
N LYS A 378 24.11 -23.42 -5.69
CA LYS A 378 25.24 -24.20 -6.22
C LYS A 378 24.77 -25.51 -6.85
N ASP A 379 25.29 -25.81 -8.04
CA ASP A 379 25.12 -27.12 -8.67
C ASP A 379 25.95 -28.17 -7.92
N LYS A 380 25.27 -29.04 -7.18
CA LYS A 380 25.90 -30.10 -6.37
C LYS A 380 26.25 -31.34 -7.18
N SER A 381 25.51 -31.61 -8.25
CA SER A 381 25.69 -32.80 -9.10
C SER A 381 26.64 -32.55 -10.27
N GLY A 382 26.82 -31.28 -10.65
CA GLY A 382 27.48 -30.88 -11.90
C GLY A 382 26.60 -31.11 -13.13
N ASN A 383 25.36 -31.58 -12.94
CA ASN A 383 24.44 -31.92 -14.03
C ASN A 383 23.55 -30.76 -14.44
N SER A 384 23.45 -29.66 -13.69
CA SER A 384 22.42 -28.63 -13.90
C SER A 384 22.34 -28.19 -15.36
N ARG A 385 23.49 -27.89 -15.99
CA ARG A 385 23.57 -27.42 -17.38
C ARG A 385 23.79 -28.56 -18.41
N ASN A 386 23.88 -29.82 -18.00
CA ASN A 386 24.19 -30.96 -18.88
C ASN A 386 22.97 -31.47 -19.66
N SER A 387 22.66 -30.85 -20.81
CA SER A 387 21.51 -31.22 -21.64
C SER A 387 21.51 -32.69 -22.10
N LYS A 388 22.67 -33.36 -22.23
CA LYS A 388 22.73 -34.78 -22.65
C LYS A 388 22.13 -35.70 -21.58
N VAL A 389 22.51 -35.51 -20.31
CA VAL A 389 21.98 -36.26 -19.16
C VAL A 389 20.45 -36.10 -19.06
N TRP A 390 19.95 -34.88 -19.20
CA TRP A 390 18.51 -34.61 -19.08
C TRP A 390 17.69 -35.14 -20.25
N LYS A 391 18.19 -35.05 -21.49
CA LYS A 391 17.49 -35.58 -22.67
C LYS A 391 17.39 -37.10 -22.66
N ALA A 392 18.37 -37.80 -22.10
CA ALA A 392 18.31 -39.26 -21.92
C ALA A 392 17.25 -39.73 -20.91
N LYS A 393 16.82 -38.86 -19.99
CA LYS A 393 15.80 -39.13 -18.96
C LYS A 393 14.36 -38.85 -19.43
N LEU A 394 14.15 -38.36 -20.66
CA LEU A 394 12.82 -38.01 -21.18
C LEU A 394 12.09 -39.25 -21.70
N THR A 395 10.89 -39.52 -21.17
CA THR A 395 10.04 -40.66 -21.55
C THR A 395 8.94 -40.31 -22.57
N ARG A 396 8.64 -39.02 -22.74
CA ARG A 396 7.57 -38.51 -23.61
C ARG A 396 8.06 -37.33 -24.45
N ARG A 397 7.43 -37.09 -25.61
CA ARG A 397 7.63 -35.87 -26.41
C ARG A 397 6.32 -35.45 -27.09
N ASN A 398 5.78 -34.30 -26.71
CA ASN A 398 4.66 -33.66 -27.40
C ASN A 398 5.18 -32.83 -28.59
N ASN A 399 4.44 -32.79 -29.70
CA ASN A 399 4.78 -31.98 -30.88
C ASN A 399 3.60 -31.08 -31.34
N PRO A 400 3.10 -30.16 -30.48
CA PRO A 400 2.06 -29.19 -30.82
C PRO A 400 2.56 -28.08 -31.77
N ASP A 401 1.64 -27.35 -32.39
CA ASP A 401 1.93 -26.10 -33.10
C ASP A 401 2.51 -25.03 -32.14
N THR A 402 3.78 -24.65 -32.34
CA THR A 402 4.47 -23.62 -31.54
C THR A 402 4.43 -22.21 -32.15
N THR A 403 3.66 -21.98 -33.23
CA THR A 403 3.67 -20.70 -33.97
C THR A 403 3.30 -19.49 -33.10
N ASP A 404 2.36 -19.61 -32.15
CA ASP A 404 2.02 -18.53 -31.20
C ASP A 404 3.15 -18.24 -30.18
N LEU A 405 3.98 -19.24 -29.90
CA LEU A 405 5.08 -19.17 -28.94
C LEU A 405 6.28 -18.43 -29.57
N ASP A 406 6.68 -18.84 -30.78
CA ASP A 406 7.90 -18.39 -31.47
C ASP A 406 7.73 -17.17 -32.40
N ARG A 407 6.51 -16.64 -32.58
CA ARG A 407 6.28 -15.42 -33.40
C ARG A 407 6.98 -14.18 -32.83
N GLU A 408 7.08 -13.15 -33.65
CA GLU A 408 7.62 -11.84 -33.24
C GLU A 408 6.76 -11.14 -32.17
N LEU A 409 7.33 -10.16 -31.47
CA LEU A 409 6.59 -9.35 -30.49
C LEU A 409 5.67 -8.34 -31.19
N ARG A 410 4.37 -8.47 -30.91
CA ARG A 410 3.35 -7.53 -31.38
C ARG A 410 3.23 -6.34 -30.43
N ILE A 411 2.95 -5.16 -30.98
CA ILE A 411 2.90 -3.91 -30.21
C ILE A 411 1.77 -3.99 -29.17
N GLU A 412 0.66 -4.65 -29.51
CA GLU A 412 -0.50 -4.85 -28.64
C GLU A 412 -0.16 -5.77 -27.45
N GLU A 413 0.76 -6.74 -27.62
CA GLU A 413 1.23 -7.59 -26.52
C GLU A 413 2.12 -6.78 -25.54
N ILE A 414 2.94 -5.86 -26.06
CA ILE A 414 3.77 -4.95 -25.27
C ILE A 414 2.88 -3.92 -24.54
N ASP A 415 2.00 -3.23 -25.26
CA ASP A 415 1.09 -2.21 -24.73
C ASP A 415 0.15 -2.77 -23.65
N ALA A 416 -0.37 -3.99 -23.83
CA ALA A 416 -1.18 -4.64 -22.79
C ALA A 416 -0.38 -4.87 -21.50
N VAL A 417 0.88 -5.35 -21.61
CA VAL A 417 1.73 -5.55 -20.42
C VAL A 417 2.13 -4.23 -19.78
N LEU A 418 2.45 -3.20 -20.57
CA LEU A 418 2.76 -1.85 -20.05
C LEU A 418 1.53 -1.19 -19.42
N PHE A 419 0.32 -1.41 -19.93
CA PHE A 419 -0.91 -0.93 -19.30
C PHE A 419 -1.18 -1.62 -17.96
N GLU A 420 -0.99 -2.93 -17.91
CA GLU A 420 -1.24 -3.76 -16.73
C GLU A 420 -0.13 -3.72 -15.67
N ILE A 421 1.06 -3.19 -15.96
CA ILE A 421 2.18 -3.22 -15.00
C ILE A 421 1.84 -2.43 -13.72
N LYS A 422 2.12 -3.05 -12.56
CA LYS A 422 1.77 -2.47 -11.26
C LYS A 422 2.72 -1.34 -10.88
N THR A 423 2.18 -0.13 -10.78
CA THR A 423 2.87 1.05 -10.23
C THR A 423 3.21 0.86 -8.75
N GLY A 424 4.12 1.68 -8.21
CA GLY A 424 4.56 1.66 -6.82
C GLY A 424 5.24 0.35 -6.43
N THR A 425 5.88 -0.36 -7.35
CA THR A 425 6.68 -1.56 -7.06
C THR A 425 8.17 -1.26 -7.18
N ALA A 426 9.01 -2.02 -6.48
CA ALA A 426 10.45 -1.79 -6.44
C ALA A 426 11.10 -1.99 -7.82
N ALA A 427 12.09 -1.14 -8.13
CA ALA A 427 12.97 -1.29 -9.28
C ALA A 427 13.79 -2.60 -9.22
N GLY A 428 14.40 -2.98 -10.34
CA GLY A 428 15.51 -3.92 -10.33
C GLY A 428 16.85 -3.21 -10.02
N PRO A 429 17.98 -3.91 -10.21
CA PRO A 429 19.32 -3.32 -10.09
C PRO A 429 19.56 -2.10 -11.00
N ASP A 430 18.83 -2.02 -12.13
CA ASP A 430 18.82 -0.93 -13.10
C ASP A 430 18.28 0.41 -12.55
N GLY A 431 17.52 0.37 -11.46
CA GLY A 431 16.86 1.55 -10.87
C GLY A 431 15.67 2.09 -11.69
N ILE A 432 15.23 1.38 -12.74
CA ILE A 432 14.07 1.77 -13.54
C ILE A 432 12.80 1.29 -12.82
N ILE A 433 11.82 2.17 -12.62
CA ILE A 433 10.52 1.82 -12.01
C ILE A 433 9.41 1.71 -13.08
N PRO A 434 8.32 0.95 -12.83
CA PRO A 434 7.24 0.73 -13.80
C PRO A 434 6.60 2.00 -14.37
N GLU A 435 6.54 3.06 -13.56
CA GLU A 435 6.04 4.37 -13.93
C GLU A 435 6.81 5.00 -15.10
N VAL A 436 8.11 4.75 -15.22
CA VAL A 436 8.93 5.19 -16.38
C VAL A 436 8.39 4.56 -17.67
N LEU A 437 8.13 3.25 -17.64
CA LEU A 437 7.65 2.54 -18.82
C LEU A 437 6.18 2.86 -19.13
N LYS A 438 5.37 3.17 -18.11
CA LYS A 438 4.00 3.70 -18.29
C LYS A 438 3.99 5.11 -18.90
N ALA A 439 4.87 6.00 -18.45
CA ALA A 439 5.04 7.31 -19.07
C ALA A 439 5.51 7.20 -20.54
N ALA A 440 6.37 6.21 -20.82
CA ALA A 440 6.81 5.87 -22.19
C ALA A 440 5.72 5.27 -23.09
N MET A 441 4.48 5.03 -22.62
CA MET A 441 3.38 4.56 -23.47
C MET A 441 2.79 5.67 -24.37
N VAL A 442 3.04 6.94 -24.04
CA VAL A 442 2.64 8.08 -24.89
C VAL A 442 3.41 7.99 -26.21
N LYS A 443 2.71 8.08 -27.35
CA LYS A 443 3.32 7.99 -28.69
C LYS A 443 4.50 8.97 -28.81
N GLY A 444 5.66 8.45 -29.21
CA GLY A 444 6.90 9.21 -29.40
C GLY A 444 8.16 8.35 -29.16
N PRO A 445 9.36 8.93 -29.36
CA PRO A 445 10.60 8.16 -29.53
C PRO A 445 10.97 7.17 -28.42
N MET A 446 10.52 7.43 -27.18
CA MET A 446 10.74 6.53 -26.04
C MET A 446 9.95 5.23 -26.13
N LYS A 447 8.74 5.27 -26.70
CA LYS A 447 7.96 4.07 -27.00
C LYS A 447 8.64 3.24 -28.09
N ASP A 448 9.08 3.92 -29.14
CA ASP A 448 9.65 3.27 -30.33
C ASP A 448 11.00 2.62 -30.02
N CYS A 449 11.87 3.32 -29.26
CA CYS A 449 13.11 2.75 -28.72
C CYS A 449 12.85 1.55 -27.79
N LEU A 450 11.88 1.64 -26.87
CA LEU A 450 11.52 0.52 -25.98
C LEU A 450 11.01 -0.69 -26.78
N ILE A 451 10.14 -0.50 -27.77
CA ILE A 451 9.64 -1.58 -28.64
C ILE A 451 10.77 -2.20 -29.46
N SER A 452 11.65 -1.37 -30.03
CA SER A 452 12.83 -1.84 -30.78
C SER A 452 13.74 -2.70 -29.92
N LEU A 453 14.11 -2.20 -28.73
CA LEU A 453 14.93 -2.94 -27.75
C LEU A 453 14.30 -4.28 -27.35
N LEU A 454 13.01 -4.29 -27.00
CA LEU A 454 12.28 -5.52 -26.65
C LEU A 454 12.27 -6.53 -27.81
N ARG A 455 12.07 -6.06 -29.05
CA ARG A 455 12.09 -6.90 -30.26
C ARG A 455 13.49 -7.43 -30.57
N LYS A 456 14.53 -6.60 -30.47
CA LYS A 456 15.93 -6.98 -30.66
C LYS A 456 16.33 -8.10 -29.70
N THR A 457 16.13 -7.87 -28.39
CA THR A 457 16.35 -8.90 -27.33
C THR A 457 15.61 -10.21 -27.63
N TRP A 458 14.37 -10.16 -28.09
CA TRP A 458 13.57 -11.35 -28.39
C TRP A 458 14.05 -12.10 -29.66
N ASN A 459 14.31 -11.37 -30.74
CA ASN A 459 14.66 -11.93 -32.04
C ASN A 459 16.10 -12.47 -32.05
N GLU A 460 17.05 -11.69 -31.54
CA GLU A 460 18.47 -12.08 -31.46
C GLU A 460 18.75 -13.03 -30.29
N SER A 461 17.84 -13.08 -29.30
CA SER A 461 17.97 -13.91 -28.10
C SER A 461 19.21 -13.54 -27.24
N HIS A 462 19.56 -12.25 -27.23
CA HIS A 462 20.65 -11.68 -26.42
C HIS A 462 20.08 -10.80 -25.31
N ILE A 463 20.37 -11.16 -24.05
CA ILE A 463 19.99 -10.37 -22.87
C ILE A 463 21.18 -9.47 -22.48
N PRO A 464 21.01 -8.14 -22.38
CA PRO A 464 22.07 -7.25 -21.92
C PRO A 464 22.60 -7.62 -20.53
N LYS A 465 23.91 -7.42 -20.29
CA LYS A 465 24.59 -7.76 -19.02
C LYS A 465 23.95 -7.07 -17.81
N GLU A 466 23.45 -5.85 -17.99
CA GLU A 466 22.71 -5.06 -17.00
C GLU A 466 21.45 -5.79 -16.50
N TRP A 467 20.92 -6.74 -17.29
CA TRP A 467 19.71 -7.49 -16.99
C TRP A 467 19.99 -8.93 -16.52
N GLU A 468 21.23 -9.40 -16.55
CA GLU A 468 21.61 -10.72 -16.03
C GLU A 468 21.38 -10.82 -14.51
N CYS A 469 21.61 -9.71 -13.79
CA CYS A 469 21.45 -9.62 -12.34
C CYS A 469 19.99 -9.43 -11.88
N ALA A 470 19.61 -10.04 -10.75
CA ALA A 470 18.40 -9.70 -10.01
C ALA A 470 18.69 -9.47 -8.51
N GLU A 471 18.07 -8.47 -7.90
CA GLU A 471 18.30 -8.15 -6.48
C GLU A 471 17.38 -8.95 -5.57
N VAL A 472 17.92 -9.70 -4.62
CA VAL A 472 17.15 -10.60 -3.74
C VAL A 472 16.83 -9.91 -2.42
N MET A 473 15.53 -9.74 -2.16
CA MET A 473 15.00 -9.25 -0.90
C MET A 473 14.50 -10.41 -0.03
N THR A 474 14.98 -10.51 1.21
CA THR A 474 14.65 -11.57 2.17
C THR A 474 13.44 -11.21 3.04
N PHE A 475 12.38 -12.01 3.01
CA PHE A 475 11.17 -11.80 3.82
C PHE A 475 10.94 -12.98 4.77
N HIS A 476 10.81 -12.72 6.07
CA HIS A 476 10.47 -13.75 7.05
C HIS A 476 9.09 -14.36 6.76
N LYS A 477 8.98 -15.70 6.81
CA LYS A 477 7.71 -16.42 6.62
C LYS A 477 7.01 -16.63 7.96
N ASN A 478 7.50 -17.56 8.76
CA ASN A 478 7.04 -17.98 10.08
C ASN A 478 8.19 -18.73 10.77
N GLY A 479 8.11 -18.93 12.09
CA GLY A 479 9.13 -19.64 12.85
C GLY A 479 10.11 -18.68 13.53
N ASP A 480 11.26 -19.22 13.91
CA ASP A 480 12.37 -18.44 14.47
C ASP A 480 12.89 -17.42 13.44
N THR A 481 13.05 -16.17 13.89
CA THR A 481 13.57 -15.06 13.08
C THR A 481 15.08 -15.09 12.90
N GLU A 482 15.83 -15.82 13.72
CA GLU A 482 17.29 -15.96 13.59
C GLU A 482 17.68 -16.97 12.50
N SER A 483 16.84 -17.98 12.26
CA SER A 483 17.07 -19.00 11.22
C SER A 483 16.80 -18.49 9.79
N MET A 484 17.83 -18.50 8.94
CA MET A 484 17.73 -18.05 7.54
C MET A 484 16.76 -18.91 6.69
N ASP A 485 16.58 -20.19 7.02
CA ASP A 485 15.63 -21.09 6.33
C ASP A 485 14.15 -20.68 6.49
N ASN A 486 13.83 -19.88 7.50
CA ASN A 486 12.49 -19.35 7.73
C ASN A 486 12.15 -18.13 6.85
N TYR A 487 13.05 -17.70 5.97
CA TYR A 487 12.83 -16.58 5.05
C TYR A 487 12.47 -17.04 3.62
N ARG A 488 12.05 -16.09 2.78
CA ARG A 488 11.89 -16.24 1.33
C ARG A 488 12.70 -15.16 0.62
N GLY A 489 13.52 -15.55 -0.34
CA GLY A 489 14.13 -14.61 -1.28
C GLY A 489 13.13 -14.21 -2.37
N ILE A 490 13.03 -12.92 -2.66
CA ILE A 490 12.27 -12.40 -3.80
C ILE A 490 13.21 -11.60 -4.70
N SER A 491 13.47 -12.13 -5.89
CA SER A 491 14.24 -11.53 -6.96
C SER A 491 13.50 -10.35 -7.61
N LEU A 492 14.05 -9.16 -7.46
CA LEU A 492 13.68 -7.95 -8.17
C LEU A 492 14.44 -7.88 -9.50
N LEU A 493 13.78 -8.33 -10.58
CA LEU A 493 14.33 -8.22 -11.93
C LEU A 493 14.25 -6.76 -12.47
N PRO A 494 15.13 -6.37 -13.40
CA PRO A 494 14.97 -5.18 -14.24
C PRO A 494 13.57 -5.08 -14.81
N VAL A 495 12.99 -3.87 -14.85
CA VAL A 495 11.56 -3.72 -15.20
C VAL A 495 11.32 -3.95 -16.68
N VAL A 496 12.28 -3.63 -17.56
CA VAL A 496 12.19 -3.94 -18.99
C VAL A 496 12.23 -5.45 -19.23
N LEU A 497 13.13 -6.19 -18.59
CA LEU A 497 13.16 -7.66 -18.66
C LEU A 497 11.87 -8.29 -18.13
N LYS A 498 11.26 -7.74 -17.05
CA LYS A 498 9.94 -8.18 -16.56
C LYS A 498 8.84 -8.07 -17.64
N VAL A 499 8.91 -7.12 -18.58
CA VAL A 499 7.95 -7.03 -19.70
C VAL A 499 8.09 -8.25 -20.62
N LEU A 500 9.30 -8.57 -21.08
CA LEU A 500 9.56 -9.76 -21.92
C LEU A 500 9.15 -11.04 -21.21
N CYS A 501 9.57 -11.22 -19.96
CA CYS A 501 9.19 -12.37 -19.14
C CYS A 501 7.66 -12.48 -18.99
N THR A 502 6.94 -11.36 -18.87
CA THR A 502 5.46 -11.38 -18.80
C THR A 502 4.82 -11.79 -20.13
N ILE A 503 5.33 -11.30 -21.27
CA ILE A 503 4.82 -11.70 -22.59
C ILE A 503 5.10 -13.19 -22.84
N ALA A 504 6.32 -13.65 -22.60
CA ALA A 504 6.72 -15.05 -22.74
C ALA A 504 5.91 -15.98 -21.81
N ALA A 505 5.67 -15.58 -20.55
CA ALA A 505 4.81 -16.31 -19.62
C ALA A 505 3.35 -16.38 -20.09
N ARG A 506 2.81 -15.30 -20.67
CA ARG A 506 1.45 -15.27 -21.24
C ARG A 506 1.32 -16.20 -22.45
N ARG A 507 2.32 -16.21 -23.33
CA ARG A 507 2.38 -17.10 -24.50
C ARG A 507 2.50 -18.57 -24.08
N LEU A 508 3.45 -18.92 -23.22
CA LEU A 508 3.60 -20.30 -22.74
C LEU A 508 2.34 -20.80 -22.03
N ASN A 509 1.74 -20.03 -21.12
CA ASN A 509 0.48 -20.43 -20.49
C ASN A 509 -0.65 -20.61 -21.52
N ARG A 510 -0.78 -19.71 -22.51
CA ARG A 510 -1.79 -19.83 -23.56
C ARG A 510 -1.56 -21.07 -24.42
N HIS A 511 -0.31 -21.35 -24.78
CA HIS A 511 0.11 -22.53 -25.54
C HIS A 511 -0.26 -23.83 -24.81
N MET A 512 0.15 -23.96 -23.55
CA MET A 512 -0.18 -25.11 -22.70
C MET A 512 -1.70 -25.29 -22.52
N GLU A 513 -2.45 -24.19 -22.35
CA GLU A 513 -3.90 -24.21 -22.18
C GLU A 513 -4.70 -24.42 -23.48
N LYS A 514 -4.19 -23.98 -24.65
CA LYS A 514 -4.83 -24.17 -25.96
C LYS A 514 -4.67 -25.62 -26.42
N ASN A 515 -3.47 -26.18 -26.23
CA ASN A 515 -3.11 -27.51 -26.69
C ASN A 515 -3.35 -28.61 -25.61
N ASN A 516 -4.00 -28.26 -24.49
CA ASN A 516 -4.32 -29.17 -23.36
C ASN A 516 -3.11 -29.97 -22.83
N LEU A 517 -1.94 -29.32 -22.75
CA LEU A 517 -0.67 -29.96 -22.36
C LEU A 517 -0.45 -30.02 -20.85
N PHE A 518 -1.15 -29.19 -20.07
CA PHE A 518 -1.11 -29.28 -18.61
C PHE A 518 -1.84 -30.51 -18.12
N ASP A 519 -1.21 -31.29 -17.23
CA ASP A 519 -1.87 -32.36 -16.49
C ASP A 519 -3.12 -31.82 -15.77
N ARG A 520 -4.22 -32.57 -15.80
CA ARG A 520 -5.51 -32.18 -15.20
C ARG A 520 -5.42 -32.07 -13.67
N ARG A 521 -4.46 -32.75 -13.05
CA ARG A 521 -4.20 -32.76 -11.61
C ARG A 521 -3.49 -31.48 -11.13
N GLN A 522 -2.85 -30.71 -12.02
CA GLN A 522 -2.17 -29.45 -11.70
C GLN A 522 -3.13 -28.25 -11.79
N ALA A 523 -3.31 -27.53 -10.68
CA ALA A 523 -4.17 -26.33 -10.58
C ALA A 523 -3.40 -25.02 -10.27
N GLY A 524 -2.14 -25.12 -9.85
CA GLY A 524 -1.31 -23.97 -9.46
C GLY A 524 -1.04 -23.02 -10.62
N PHE A 525 -1.12 -21.71 -10.38
CA PHE A 525 -0.80 -20.63 -11.35
C PHE A 525 -1.50 -20.67 -12.73
N ARG A 526 -2.50 -21.53 -12.93
CA ARG A 526 -3.27 -21.66 -14.18
C ARG A 526 -4.40 -20.62 -14.28
N LYS A 527 -4.79 -20.27 -15.50
CA LYS A 527 -5.83 -19.26 -15.74
C LYS A 527 -7.20 -19.80 -15.32
N ARG A 528 -7.92 -19.06 -14.47
CA ARG A 528 -9.22 -19.40 -13.85
C ARG A 528 -9.20 -20.50 -12.78
N GLU A 529 -8.13 -21.26 -12.60
CA GLU A 529 -8.00 -22.24 -11.52
C GLU A 529 -7.80 -21.56 -10.14
N GLU A 530 -7.98 -22.29 -9.03
CA GLU A 530 -7.80 -21.76 -7.67
C GLU A 530 -7.55 -22.84 -6.61
N CYS A 531 -6.87 -22.49 -5.50
CA CYS A 531 -6.49 -23.42 -4.43
C CYS A 531 -7.69 -24.17 -3.82
N LEU A 532 -8.80 -23.46 -3.60
CA LEU A 532 -10.00 -24.03 -2.99
C LEU A 532 -10.74 -25.00 -3.91
N GLY A 533 -10.44 -25.00 -5.22
CA GLY A 533 -10.87 -26.06 -6.13
C GLY A 533 -10.30 -27.40 -5.69
N ASN A 534 -8.98 -27.50 -5.48
CA ASN A 534 -8.33 -28.73 -5.02
C ASN A 534 -8.83 -29.16 -3.63
N VAL A 535 -9.05 -28.23 -2.70
CA VAL A 535 -9.60 -28.55 -1.36
C VAL A 535 -11.02 -29.10 -1.46
N VAL A 536 -11.89 -28.51 -2.29
CA VAL A 536 -13.27 -28.97 -2.46
C VAL A 536 -13.35 -30.28 -3.24
N GLY A 537 -12.52 -30.46 -4.29
CA GLY A 537 -12.40 -31.72 -5.00
C GLY A 537 -11.98 -32.86 -4.06
N LEU A 538 -10.95 -32.62 -3.25
CA LEU A 538 -10.52 -33.56 -2.21
C LEU A 538 -11.65 -33.90 -1.23
N LEU A 539 -12.34 -32.88 -0.68
CA LEU A 539 -13.45 -33.09 0.26
C LEU A 539 -14.59 -33.92 -0.35
N GLU A 540 -14.99 -33.62 -1.58
CA GLU A 540 -16.02 -34.40 -2.29
C GLU A 540 -15.57 -35.86 -2.46
N THR A 541 -14.36 -36.08 -2.97
CA THR A 541 -13.79 -37.42 -3.18
C THR A 541 -13.75 -38.26 -1.89
N ILE A 542 -13.20 -37.74 -0.80
CA ILE A 542 -13.08 -38.50 0.46
C ILE A 542 -14.42 -38.69 1.17
N GLN A 543 -15.37 -37.76 1.01
CA GLN A 543 -16.71 -37.90 1.57
C GLN A 543 -17.52 -38.95 0.81
N GLN A 544 -17.44 -39.00 -0.53
CA GLN A 544 -18.04 -40.08 -1.33
C GLN A 544 -17.47 -41.45 -0.96
N ARG A 545 -16.15 -41.56 -0.80
CA ARG A 545 -15.52 -42.81 -0.34
C ARG A 545 -16.03 -43.21 1.05
N LYS A 546 -16.13 -42.25 1.97
CA LYS A 546 -16.64 -42.49 3.33
C LYS A 546 -18.11 -42.93 3.35
N THR A 547 -18.97 -42.44 2.45
CA THR A 547 -20.36 -42.91 2.34
C THR A 547 -20.48 -44.29 1.70
N GLU A 548 -19.48 -44.71 0.91
CA GLU A 548 -19.30 -46.08 0.40
C GLU A 548 -18.59 -47.02 1.39
N GLY A 549 -18.30 -46.58 2.62
CA GLY A 549 -17.55 -47.37 3.62
C GLY A 549 -16.06 -47.55 3.30
N LYS A 550 -15.53 -46.85 2.30
CA LYS A 550 -14.14 -46.94 1.85
C LYS A 550 -13.20 -46.01 2.61
N LYS A 551 -11.98 -46.48 2.83
CA LYS A 551 -10.88 -45.76 3.49
C LYS A 551 -10.19 -44.81 2.52
N SER A 552 -9.50 -43.79 3.04
CA SER A 552 -8.66 -42.88 2.25
C SER A 552 -7.38 -42.55 3.01
N PHE A 553 -6.24 -42.76 2.36
CA PHE A 553 -4.90 -42.48 2.88
C PHE A 553 -4.34 -41.29 2.09
N LEU A 554 -4.04 -40.18 2.76
CA LEU A 554 -3.64 -38.91 2.16
C LEU A 554 -2.18 -38.61 2.49
N GLY A 555 -1.30 -38.69 1.48
CA GLY A 555 0.10 -38.29 1.58
C GLY A 555 0.31 -36.88 1.04
N PHE A 556 0.69 -35.95 1.90
CA PHE A 556 1.09 -34.60 1.54
C PHE A 556 2.62 -34.54 1.41
N ILE A 557 3.12 -34.03 0.29
CA ILE A 557 4.55 -33.98 -0.03
C ILE A 557 4.98 -32.50 -0.19
N ASP A 558 6.00 -32.09 0.57
CA ASP A 558 6.60 -30.74 0.54
C ASP A 558 8.00 -30.82 -0.09
N PHE A 559 8.21 -30.14 -1.22
CA PHE A 559 9.52 -30.05 -1.86
C PHE A 559 10.39 -28.99 -1.19
N LYS A 560 11.59 -29.37 -0.76
CA LYS A 560 12.51 -28.49 -0.04
C LYS A 560 13.05 -27.40 -0.98
N LYS A 561 12.61 -26.16 -0.76
CA LYS A 561 12.99 -24.98 -1.56
C LYS A 561 12.78 -25.22 -3.07
N ALA A 562 11.64 -25.82 -3.44
CA ALA A 562 11.34 -26.34 -4.79
C ALA A 562 11.79 -25.45 -5.97
N TYR A 563 11.53 -24.14 -5.90
CA TYR A 563 11.92 -23.19 -6.95
C TYR A 563 13.43 -22.98 -7.03
N ASP A 564 14.15 -23.03 -5.91
CA ASP A 564 15.57 -22.70 -5.82
C ASP A 564 16.49 -23.85 -6.27
N CYS A 565 15.94 -25.07 -6.42
CA CYS A 565 16.68 -26.29 -6.73
C CYS A 565 16.56 -26.76 -8.20
N VAL A 566 15.67 -26.17 -9.01
CA VAL A 566 15.38 -26.65 -10.39
C VAL A 566 16.63 -26.63 -11.28
N PRO A 567 17.09 -27.77 -11.83
CA PRO A 567 18.22 -27.81 -12.75
C PRO A 567 17.89 -27.15 -14.10
N HIS A 568 18.76 -26.28 -14.62
CA HIS A 568 18.41 -25.43 -15.79
C HIS A 568 18.29 -26.21 -17.10
N GLY A 569 19.19 -27.17 -17.33
CA GLY A 569 19.17 -28.10 -18.46
C GLY A 569 18.00 -29.09 -18.39
N ALA A 570 17.56 -29.46 -17.18
CA ALA A 570 16.35 -30.25 -16.98
C ALA A 570 15.11 -29.44 -17.40
N LEU A 571 15.01 -28.18 -16.95
CA LEU A 571 13.93 -27.26 -17.34
C LEU A 571 13.86 -27.07 -18.86
N LEU A 572 15.00 -26.82 -19.53
CA LEU A 572 15.04 -26.67 -20.99
C LEU A 572 14.61 -27.96 -21.71
N SER A 573 15.01 -29.13 -21.19
CA SER A 573 14.60 -30.43 -21.73
C SER A 573 13.10 -30.67 -21.56
N LYS A 574 12.52 -30.33 -20.39
CA LYS A 574 11.07 -30.38 -20.11
C LYS A 574 10.28 -29.42 -21.00
N LEU A 575 10.78 -28.22 -21.27
CA LEU A 575 10.15 -27.30 -22.22
C LEU A 575 10.09 -27.91 -23.64
N GLY A 576 11.12 -28.67 -24.03
CA GLY A 576 11.14 -29.40 -25.30
C GLY A 576 10.21 -30.61 -25.34
N SER A 577 10.03 -31.35 -24.23
CA SER A 577 9.16 -32.53 -24.17
C SER A 577 7.69 -32.22 -23.91
N GLU A 578 7.42 -31.42 -22.87
CA GLU A 578 6.07 -31.19 -22.33
C GLU A 578 5.35 -30.11 -23.13
N ALA A 579 6.01 -28.97 -23.34
CA ALA A 579 5.46 -27.87 -24.13
C ALA A 579 5.75 -28.02 -25.65
N GLY A 580 6.64 -28.93 -26.05
CA GLY A 580 7.05 -29.10 -27.44
C GLY A 580 7.86 -27.92 -28.02
N ALA A 581 8.42 -27.06 -27.17
CA ALA A 581 9.12 -25.87 -27.62
C ALA A 581 10.35 -26.24 -28.47
N GLN A 582 10.45 -25.65 -29.66
CA GLN A 582 11.50 -26.00 -30.63
C GLN A 582 12.88 -25.60 -30.10
N GLU A 583 13.88 -26.49 -30.21
CA GLU A 583 15.26 -26.27 -29.70
C GLU A 583 15.88 -24.95 -30.19
N HIS A 584 15.63 -24.61 -31.46
CA HIS A 584 16.10 -23.40 -32.13
C HIS A 584 15.05 -22.28 -32.22
N GLY A 585 13.85 -22.48 -31.67
CA GLY A 585 12.77 -21.50 -31.64
C GLY A 585 13.12 -20.27 -30.79
N ARG A 586 12.58 -19.09 -31.15
CA ARG A 586 12.82 -17.82 -30.45
C ARG A 586 12.55 -17.94 -28.94
N PHE A 587 11.46 -18.62 -28.56
CA PHE A 587 11.10 -18.80 -27.15
C PHE A 587 12.14 -19.62 -26.38
N MET A 588 12.57 -20.77 -26.94
CA MET A 588 13.56 -21.63 -26.28
C MET A 588 14.91 -20.93 -26.15
N ARG A 589 15.34 -20.20 -27.18
CA ARG A 589 16.58 -19.40 -27.13
C ARG A 589 16.51 -18.31 -26.06
N PHE A 590 15.39 -17.58 -25.98
CA PHE A 590 15.20 -16.58 -24.92
C PHE A 590 15.24 -17.17 -23.50
N VAL A 591 14.59 -18.32 -23.25
CA VAL A 591 14.64 -18.97 -21.93
C VAL A 591 16.05 -19.52 -21.64
N ARG A 592 16.75 -20.06 -22.64
CA ARG A 592 18.13 -20.52 -22.51
C ARG A 592 19.07 -19.37 -22.11
N GLU A 593 18.93 -18.19 -22.73
CA GLU A 593 19.75 -17.03 -22.37
C GLU A 593 19.41 -16.49 -20.98
N LEU A 594 18.12 -16.46 -20.60
CA LEU A 594 17.65 -16.03 -19.27
C LEU A 594 18.28 -16.82 -18.11
N TYR A 595 18.67 -18.07 -18.37
CA TYR A 595 19.29 -19.00 -17.41
C TYR A 595 20.73 -19.40 -17.78
N ARG A 596 21.39 -18.70 -18.72
CA ARG A 596 22.78 -18.97 -19.10
C ARG A 596 23.73 -18.69 -17.94
N ASN A 597 23.90 -17.42 -17.60
CA ASN A 597 24.74 -16.92 -16.50
C ASN A 597 23.97 -15.97 -15.55
N PRO A 598 22.83 -16.39 -14.97
CA PRO A 598 22.07 -15.55 -14.05
C PRO A 598 22.86 -15.28 -12.76
N TRP A 599 22.82 -14.03 -12.30
CA TRP A 599 23.39 -13.60 -11.01
C TRP A 599 22.30 -13.06 -10.08
N ILE A 600 22.51 -13.24 -8.78
CA ILE A 600 21.70 -12.61 -7.74
C ILE A 600 22.54 -11.65 -6.90
N ILE A 601 21.93 -10.55 -6.47
CA ILE A 601 22.54 -9.55 -5.60
C ILE A 601 21.80 -9.54 -4.26
N VAL A 602 22.45 -9.98 -3.19
CA VAL A 602 21.96 -9.81 -1.82
C VAL A 602 22.36 -8.40 -1.37
N ARG A 603 21.38 -7.52 -1.09
CA ARG A 603 21.65 -6.16 -0.60
C ARG A 603 21.20 -6.01 0.86
N MET A 604 22.09 -5.53 1.71
CA MET A 604 21.78 -5.04 3.06
C MET A 604 22.39 -3.66 3.25
N LYS A 605 21.55 -2.64 3.44
CA LYS A 605 21.95 -1.22 3.53
C LYS A 605 22.85 -0.80 2.35
N LYS A 606 24.16 -0.64 2.57
CA LYS A 606 25.16 -0.28 1.55
C LYS A 606 25.84 -1.49 0.91
N THR A 607 25.89 -2.62 1.61
CA THR A 607 26.64 -3.82 1.24
C THR A 607 25.88 -4.63 0.18
N LYS A 608 26.61 -5.17 -0.79
CA LYS A 608 26.09 -6.03 -1.86
C LYS A 608 26.97 -7.27 -1.97
N ILE A 609 26.37 -8.46 -1.89
CA ILE A 609 27.05 -9.72 -2.21
C ILE A 609 26.48 -10.26 -3.52
N TYR A 610 27.35 -10.62 -4.45
CA TYR A 610 27.00 -11.16 -5.76
C TYR A 610 27.19 -12.68 -5.72
N CYS A 611 26.13 -13.45 -6.00
CA CYS A 611 26.19 -14.90 -6.05
C CYS A 611 25.72 -15.40 -7.44
N PRO A 612 26.38 -16.40 -8.03
CA PRO A 612 25.88 -17.05 -9.24
C PRO A 612 24.63 -17.89 -8.91
N LEU A 613 23.72 -17.98 -9.87
CA LEU A 613 22.56 -18.88 -9.82
C LEU A 613 22.83 -20.08 -10.75
N GLU A 614 23.34 -21.19 -10.20
CA GLU A 614 23.70 -22.39 -10.99
C GLU A 614 22.55 -23.40 -11.09
N VAL A 615 21.69 -23.41 -10.06
CA VAL A 615 20.37 -24.07 -10.05
C VAL A 615 19.29 -23.09 -9.57
N GLY A 616 18.05 -23.38 -9.95
CA GLY A 616 16.87 -22.67 -9.47
C GLY A 616 16.31 -21.60 -10.41
N LEU A 617 15.04 -21.29 -10.18
CA LEU A 617 14.24 -20.28 -10.87
C LEU A 617 14.29 -18.95 -10.11
N ARG A 618 14.34 -17.83 -10.81
CA ARG A 618 14.35 -16.49 -10.19
C ARG A 618 12.99 -16.23 -9.49
N GLN A 619 12.89 -16.40 -8.16
CA GLN A 619 11.62 -16.23 -7.42
C GLN A 619 11.12 -14.78 -7.50
N GLY A 620 10.08 -14.51 -8.30
CA GLY A 620 9.58 -13.16 -8.58
C GLY A 620 9.74 -12.72 -10.04
N CYS A 621 10.43 -13.50 -10.88
CA CYS A 621 10.29 -13.40 -12.33
C CYS A 621 8.89 -13.85 -12.77
N PRO A 622 8.19 -13.10 -13.66
CA PRO A 622 6.87 -13.48 -14.17
C PRO A 622 6.78 -14.86 -14.85
N MET A 623 7.91 -15.42 -15.32
CA MET A 623 7.94 -16.75 -15.95
C MET A 623 8.07 -17.90 -14.96
N SER A 624 8.69 -17.69 -13.78
CA SER A 624 9.12 -18.80 -12.91
C SER A 624 7.99 -19.76 -12.55
N SER A 625 6.79 -19.24 -12.28
CA SER A 625 5.63 -20.07 -11.95
C SER A 625 5.16 -20.98 -13.09
N VAL A 626 5.17 -20.49 -14.35
CA VAL A 626 4.79 -21.35 -15.49
C VAL A 626 5.92 -22.29 -15.90
N LEU A 627 7.18 -21.87 -15.75
CA LEU A 627 8.35 -22.72 -15.93
C LEU A 627 8.33 -23.90 -14.94
N PHE A 628 8.04 -23.64 -13.67
CA PHE A 628 7.89 -24.68 -12.65
C PHE A 628 6.72 -25.62 -12.96
N ASN A 629 5.56 -25.09 -13.36
CA ASN A 629 4.41 -25.90 -13.76
C ASN A 629 4.72 -26.85 -14.95
N VAL A 630 5.54 -26.42 -15.92
CA VAL A 630 5.98 -27.29 -17.02
C VAL A 630 6.99 -28.34 -16.52
N PHE A 631 7.92 -27.95 -15.64
CA PHE A 631 8.92 -28.86 -15.08
C PHE A 631 8.29 -30.01 -14.27
N ILE A 632 7.27 -29.71 -13.44
CA ILE A 632 6.56 -30.70 -12.60
C ILE A 632 5.37 -31.38 -13.32
N ASN A 633 5.12 -31.09 -14.60
CA ASN A 633 3.90 -31.50 -15.30
C ASN A 633 3.69 -33.03 -15.33
N ASP A 634 4.78 -33.79 -15.38
CA ASP A 634 4.81 -35.24 -15.50
C ASP A 634 5.06 -35.98 -14.17
N VAL A 635 5.02 -35.30 -13.01
CA VAL A 635 5.27 -35.89 -11.67
C VAL A 635 4.37 -37.08 -11.35
N PHE A 636 3.21 -37.15 -12.00
CA PHE A 636 2.23 -38.22 -11.86
C PHE A 636 2.04 -39.06 -13.13
N SER A 637 2.96 -38.98 -14.10
CA SER A 637 2.89 -39.75 -15.35
C SER A 637 2.92 -41.27 -15.08
N GLU A 638 3.81 -41.71 -14.20
CA GLU A 638 3.97 -43.11 -13.81
C GLU A 638 2.87 -43.66 -12.87
N LEU A 639 2.04 -42.80 -12.25
CA LEU A 639 0.85 -43.27 -11.52
C LEU A 639 -0.26 -43.77 -12.46
N GLY A 640 -0.14 -43.51 -13.77
CA GLY A 640 -1.17 -43.83 -14.76
C GLY A 640 -2.47 -43.06 -14.57
N GLU A 641 -3.52 -43.51 -15.27
CA GLU A 641 -4.89 -42.98 -15.17
C GLU A 641 -5.79 -43.78 -14.20
N GLY A 642 -5.21 -44.72 -13.46
CA GLY A 642 -5.93 -45.57 -12.53
C GLY A 642 -6.60 -44.79 -11.40
N GLY A 643 -7.68 -45.35 -10.85
CA GLY A 643 -8.40 -44.74 -9.74
C GLY A 643 -7.64 -44.81 -8.41
N ILE A 644 -8.20 -44.16 -7.39
CA ILE A 644 -7.71 -44.16 -6.00
C ILE A 644 -7.48 -45.58 -5.45
N ASP A 645 -8.29 -46.54 -5.90
CA ASP A 645 -8.24 -47.95 -5.49
C ASP A 645 -7.32 -48.83 -6.37
N GLN A 646 -6.69 -48.28 -7.41
CA GLN A 646 -5.83 -49.01 -8.35
C GLN A 646 -4.36 -48.57 -8.24
N SER A 647 -4.09 -47.31 -8.57
CA SER A 647 -2.75 -46.70 -8.56
C SER A 647 -2.66 -45.42 -7.73
N GLY A 648 -3.80 -44.95 -7.19
CA GLY A 648 -3.88 -43.72 -6.41
C GLY A 648 -4.22 -42.51 -7.29
N ALA A 649 -4.80 -41.47 -6.70
CA ALA A 649 -5.03 -40.20 -7.36
C ALA A 649 -4.06 -39.14 -6.84
N GLY A 650 -3.71 -38.18 -7.70
CA GLY A 650 -2.84 -37.06 -7.36
C GLY A 650 -3.52 -35.71 -7.58
N LEU A 651 -3.19 -34.71 -6.77
CA LEU A 651 -3.52 -33.30 -6.98
C LEU A 651 -2.26 -32.46 -6.73
N VAL A 652 -2.02 -31.46 -7.57
CA VAL A 652 -0.90 -30.52 -7.42
C VAL A 652 -1.41 -29.08 -7.44
N PHE A 653 -0.83 -28.25 -6.58
CA PHE A 653 -0.94 -26.80 -6.67
C PHE A 653 0.46 -26.19 -6.62
N ALA A 654 1.08 -26.04 -7.80
CA ALA A 654 2.49 -25.68 -7.93
C ALA A 654 3.42 -26.68 -7.21
N ASP A 655 4.03 -26.29 -6.10
CA ASP A 655 4.90 -27.12 -5.25
C ASP A 655 4.15 -27.91 -4.16
N ASP A 656 2.93 -27.53 -3.80
CA ASP A 656 2.07 -28.31 -2.89
C ASP A 656 1.54 -29.56 -3.61
N LEU A 657 2.00 -30.75 -3.21
CA LEU A 657 1.61 -32.03 -3.83
C LEU A 657 0.84 -32.93 -2.84
N LEU A 658 -0.25 -33.54 -3.32
CA LEU A 658 -1.12 -34.45 -2.58
C LEU A 658 -1.34 -35.74 -3.35
N ILE A 659 -1.21 -36.88 -2.66
CA ILE A 659 -1.46 -38.23 -3.15
C ILE A 659 -2.57 -38.87 -2.31
N ILE A 660 -3.49 -39.58 -2.96
CA ILE A 660 -4.68 -40.21 -2.37
C ILE A 660 -4.67 -41.70 -2.72
N GLY A 661 -4.41 -42.56 -1.74
CA GLY A 661 -4.50 -44.01 -1.87
C GLY A 661 -5.76 -44.59 -1.22
N GLY A 662 -6.34 -45.63 -1.82
CA GLY A 662 -7.46 -46.38 -1.23
C GLY A 662 -7.03 -47.28 -0.07
N THR A 663 -5.77 -47.74 -0.10
CA THR A 663 -5.08 -48.49 0.95
C THR A 663 -3.73 -47.84 1.24
N ASN A 664 -3.11 -48.16 2.39
CA ASN A 664 -1.75 -47.70 2.69
C ASN A 664 -0.75 -48.16 1.61
N GLU A 665 -0.91 -49.37 1.08
CA GLU A 665 -0.05 -49.94 0.03
C GLU A 665 -0.14 -49.18 -1.29
N ILE A 666 -1.34 -48.78 -1.72
CA ILE A 666 -1.51 -47.92 -2.90
C ILE A 666 -0.84 -46.55 -2.67
N LEU A 667 -1.00 -45.97 -1.48
CA LEU A 667 -0.33 -44.72 -1.14
C LEU A 667 1.20 -44.86 -1.17
N ARG A 668 1.76 -45.94 -0.60
CA ARG A 668 3.22 -46.18 -0.59
C ARG A 668 3.78 -46.27 -2.00
N ARG A 669 3.23 -47.11 -2.89
CA ARG A 669 3.68 -47.23 -4.29
C ARG A 669 3.55 -45.91 -5.07
N ALA A 670 2.52 -45.12 -4.78
CA ALA A 670 2.33 -43.80 -5.37
C ALA A 670 3.37 -42.76 -4.86
N VAL A 671 3.68 -42.77 -3.56
CA VAL A 671 4.73 -41.93 -2.93
C VAL A 671 6.13 -42.34 -3.40
N GLU A 672 6.42 -43.64 -3.55
CA GLU A 672 7.65 -44.18 -4.14
C GLU A 672 7.83 -43.75 -5.61
N THR A 673 6.73 -43.64 -6.35
CA THR A 673 6.76 -43.14 -7.74
C THR A 673 7.11 -41.66 -7.80
N VAL A 674 6.56 -40.83 -6.90
CA VAL A 674 6.95 -39.42 -6.80
C VAL A 674 8.40 -39.25 -6.29
N GLN A 675 8.89 -40.14 -5.43
CA GLN A 675 10.30 -40.16 -5.02
C GLN A 675 11.22 -40.48 -6.19
N ARG A 676 10.94 -41.54 -6.97
CA ARG A 676 11.73 -41.87 -8.17
C ARG A 676 11.73 -40.73 -9.19
N TRP A 677 10.62 -40.01 -9.35
CA TRP A 677 10.59 -38.77 -10.15
C TRP A 677 11.50 -37.69 -9.53
N ALA A 678 11.41 -37.45 -8.22
CA ALA A 678 12.21 -36.43 -7.54
C ALA A 678 13.72 -36.72 -7.66
N ASP A 679 14.14 -37.96 -7.43
CA ASP A 679 15.53 -38.41 -7.55
C ASP A 679 16.01 -38.31 -9.02
N THR A 680 15.15 -38.68 -9.99
CA THR A 680 15.45 -38.55 -11.44
C THR A 680 15.71 -37.10 -11.84
N TRP A 681 14.95 -36.15 -11.28
CA TRP A 681 14.99 -34.72 -11.61
C TRP A 681 15.77 -33.86 -10.60
N GLU A 682 16.55 -34.49 -9.72
CA GLU A 682 17.42 -33.87 -8.70
C GLU A 682 16.69 -32.90 -7.75
N MET A 683 15.46 -33.26 -7.37
CA MET A 683 14.60 -32.52 -6.43
C MET A 683 14.66 -33.13 -5.02
N GLU A 684 14.91 -32.30 -4.01
CA GLU A 684 14.91 -32.73 -2.59
C GLU A 684 13.51 -32.59 -1.98
N ILE A 685 13.02 -33.63 -1.31
CA ILE A 685 11.77 -33.60 -0.54
C ILE A 685 12.09 -33.23 0.92
N ASN A 686 11.14 -32.66 1.66
CA ASN A 686 11.30 -32.38 3.08
C ASN A 686 10.39 -33.29 3.94
N PRO A 687 10.88 -34.48 4.39
CA PRO A 687 10.06 -35.41 5.18
C PRO A 687 9.49 -34.82 6.47
N ALA A 688 10.15 -33.80 7.06
CA ALA A 688 9.68 -33.13 8.27
C ALA A 688 8.50 -32.16 8.04
N LYS A 689 8.17 -31.86 6.77
CA LYS A 689 6.98 -31.10 6.37
C LYS A 689 5.95 -31.92 5.61
N CYS A 690 6.34 -33.08 5.08
CA CYS A 690 5.39 -34.07 4.60
C CYS A 690 4.44 -34.51 5.72
N GLY A 691 3.23 -34.92 5.36
CA GLY A 691 2.22 -35.34 6.32
C GLY A 691 1.39 -36.51 5.79
N LEU A 692 0.95 -37.38 6.70
CA LEU A 692 0.04 -38.47 6.40
C LEU A 692 -1.26 -38.25 7.19
N LEU A 693 -2.41 -38.31 6.52
CA LEU A 693 -3.74 -38.25 7.16
C LEU A 693 -4.60 -39.42 6.66
N VAL A 694 -5.23 -40.16 7.58
CA VAL A 694 -6.00 -41.37 7.26
C VAL A 694 -7.44 -41.23 7.72
N ILE A 695 -8.38 -41.47 6.80
CA ILE A 695 -9.81 -41.20 6.98
C ILE A 695 -10.61 -42.49 6.76
N GLY A 696 -11.50 -42.80 7.71
CA GLY A 696 -12.38 -43.96 7.65
C GLY A 696 -11.77 -45.29 8.11
N ALA A 697 -10.51 -45.29 8.57
CA ALA A 697 -9.84 -46.47 9.14
C ALA A 697 -9.97 -46.55 10.67
N SER A 698 -9.69 -47.73 11.26
CA SER A 698 -9.67 -47.92 12.72
C SER A 698 -8.50 -47.20 13.40
N LYS A 699 -8.44 -47.17 14.73
CA LYS A 699 -7.31 -46.56 15.46
C LYS A 699 -6.01 -47.32 15.22
N GLU A 700 -6.10 -48.64 15.19
CA GLU A 700 -5.00 -49.58 14.99
C GLU A 700 -4.44 -49.44 13.56
N GLU A 701 -5.32 -49.35 12.56
CA GLU A 701 -4.94 -49.11 11.17
C GLU A 701 -4.29 -47.74 10.96
N LYS A 702 -4.76 -46.70 11.67
CA LYS A 702 -4.13 -45.37 11.66
C LYS A 702 -2.74 -45.41 12.28
N ALA A 703 -2.58 -46.06 13.43
CA ALA A 703 -1.28 -46.20 14.11
C ALA A 703 -0.27 -47.01 13.28
N ALA A 704 -0.74 -48.00 12.52
CA ALA A 704 0.09 -48.77 11.58
C ALA A 704 0.36 -48.06 10.24
N ALA A 705 -0.39 -47.01 9.90
CA ALA A 705 -0.25 -46.31 8.63
C ALA A 705 1.00 -45.43 8.61
N LYS A 706 1.92 -45.76 7.71
CA LYS A 706 3.15 -45.02 7.47
C LYS A 706 3.52 -44.97 5.98
N MET A 707 3.96 -43.79 5.54
CA MET A 707 4.64 -43.61 4.25
C MET A 707 6.12 -43.31 4.50
N THR A 708 7.00 -43.83 3.65
CA THR A 708 8.45 -43.60 3.77
C THR A 708 8.87 -42.60 2.70
N VAL A 709 9.51 -41.50 3.09
CA VAL A 709 9.91 -40.38 2.22
C VAL A 709 11.40 -40.11 2.40
N GLN A 710 12.19 -40.35 1.36
CA GLN A 710 13.66 -40.22 1.32
C GLN A 710 14.33 -40.78 2.59
N GLY A 711 13.98 -42.04 2.90
CA GLY A 711 14.52 -42.80 4.05
C GLY A 711 13.94 -42.46 5.42
N LYS A 712 12.99 -41.52 5.53
CA LYS A 712 12.33 -41.16 6.79
C LYS A 712 10.87 -41.59 6.78
N ASP A 713 10.42 -42.26 7.84
CA ASP A 713 9.02 -42.63 8.00
C ASP A 713 8.18 -41.43 8.48
N VAL A 714 7.06 -41.20 7.80
CA VAL A 714 6.02 -40.23 8.14
C VAL A 714 4.78 -41.01 8.55
N VAL A 715 4.44 -40.92 9.84
CA VAL A 715 3.29 -41.58 10.47
C VAL A 715 2.01 -40.76 10.31
N ALA A 716 0.86 -41.41 10.43
CA ALA A 716 -0.43 -40.72 10.36
C ALA A 716 -0.63 -39.73 11.53
N GLY A 717 -0.88 -38.46 11.20
CA GLY A 717 -1.25 -37.42 12.15
C GLY A 717 -2.76 -37.20 12.22
N GLU A 718 -3.22 -36.54 13.29
CA GLU A 718 -4.65 -36.25 13.49
C GLU A 718 -5.21 -35.19 12.54
N SER A 719 -4.35 -34.26 12.10
CA SER A 719 -4.73 -33.17 11.19
C SER A 719 -3.56 -32.66 10.35
N TYR A 720 -3.89 -32.06 9.19
CA TYR A 720 -2.93 -31.42 8.29
C TYR A 720 -3.51 -30.12 7.70
N THR A 721 -2.69 -29.10 7.47
CA THR A 721 -3.15 -27.83 6.85
C THR A 721 -2.83 -27.82 5.35
N TYR A 722 -3.80 -28.25 4.53
CA TYR A 722 -3.69 -28.25 3.08
C TYR A 722 -4.25 -26.94 2.49
N LEU A 723 -3.44 -26.23 1.69
CA LEU A 723 -3.82 -24.97 1.01
C LEU A 723 -4.48 -23.92 1.92
N GLY A 724 -4.04 -23.87 3.18
CA GLY A 724 -4.52 -22.93 4.20
C GLY A 724 -5.82 -23.32 4.92
N ILE A 725 -6.29 -24.57 4.74
CA ILE A 725 -7.44 -25.17 5.43
C ILE A 725 -6.97 -26.38 6.25
N MET A 726 -7.32 -26.42 7.53
CA MET A 726 -7.05 -27.55 8.42
C MET A 726 -8.03 -28.69 8.13
N LEU A 727 -7.52 -29.84 7.70
CA LEU A 727 -8.27 -31.08 7.56
C LEU A 727 -7.91 -31.98 8.74
N ASP A 728 -8.91 -32.52 9.46
CA ASP A 728 -8.72 -33.54 10.48
C ASP A 728 -9.36 -34.86 10.05
N GLU A 729 -9.04 -35.96 10.75
CA GLU A 729 -9.57 -37.29 10.46
C GLU A 729 -11.12 -37.39 10.46
N THR A 730 -11.81 -36.48 11.16
CA THR A 730 -13.27 -36.42 11.20
C THR A 730 -13.88 -35.62 10.05
N LEU A 731 -13.09 -34.76 9.39
CA LEU A 731 -13.50 -33.71 8.45
C LEU A 731 -14.44 -32.67 9.07
N SER A 732 -14.13 -32.25 10.29
CA SER A 732 -14.92 -31.30 11.07
C SER A 732 -14.88 -29.90 10.46
N LEU A 733 -15.99 -29.54 9.80
CA LEU A 733 -16.24 -28.21 9.26
C LEU A 733 -16.09 -27.09 10.32
N LYS A 734 -16.41 -27.39 11.59
CA LYS A 734 -16.23 -26.47 12.71
C LYS A 734 -14.74 -26.26 13.02
N LYS A 735 -13.91 -27.31 13.01
CA LYS A 735 -12.45 -27.18 13.16
C LYS A 735 -11.82 -26.42 11.98
N MET A 736 -12.25 -26.70 10.74
CA MET A 736 -11.82 -25.94 9.55
C MET A 736 -12.06 -24.43 9.72
N ALA A 737 -13.26 -24.04 10.13
CA ALA A 737 -13.60 -22.63 10.40
C ALA A 737 -12.79 -22.05 11.58
N LEU A 738 -12.63 -22.80 12.69
CA LEU A 738 -11.82 -22.37 13.84
C LEU A 738 -10.35 -22.15 13.49
N GLY A 739 -9.77 -22.93 12.58
CA GLY A 739 -8.43 -22.68 12.04
C GLY A 739 -8.29 -21.29 11.39
N ARG A 740 -9.36 -20.78 10.75
CA ARG A 740 -9.40 -19.42 10.18
C ARG A 740 -9.62 -18.32 11.22
N LYS A 741 -10.23 -18.64 12.37
CA LYS A 741 -10.45 -17.67 13.48
C LYS A 741 -9.13 -17.01 13.92
N LYS A 742 -8.06 -17.80 14.08
CA LYS A 742 -6.72 -17.29 14.47
C LYS A 742 -6.20 -16.21 13.51
N LYS A 743 -6.39 -16.38 12.19
CA LYS A 743 -5.98 -15.38 11.17
C LYS A 743 -6.85 -14.12 11.21
N GLY A 744 -8.15 -14.26 11.46
CA GLY A 744 -9.05 -13.11 11.66
C GLY A 744 -8.71 -12.28 12.90
N VAL A 745 -8.39 -12.95 14.01
CA VAL A 745 -7.98 -12.32 15.28
C VAL A 745 -6.66 -11.59 15.11
N GLY A 746 -5.67 -12.19 14.45
CA GLY A 746 -4.39 -11.51 14.13
C GLY A 746 -4.59 -10.27 13.24
N ALA A 747 -5.45 -10.36 12.22
CA ALA A 747 -5.79 -9.21 11.39
C ALA A 747 -6.49 -8.09 12.17
N LEU A 748 -7.37 -8.44 13.12
CA LEU A 748 -8.04 -7.47 13.98
C LEU A 748 -7.09 -6.82 14.99
N ALA A 749 -6.19 -7.60 15.61
CA ALA A 749 -5.19 -7.10 16.56
C ALA A 749 -4.27 -6.04 15.92
N LEU A 750 -3.77 -6.30 14.71
CA LEU A 750 -2.98 -5.34 13.94
C LEU A 750 -3.72 -4.02 13.66
N LEU A 751 -5.05 -4.08 13.49
CA LEU A 751 -5.89 -2.92 13.16
C LEU A 751 -6.47 -2.22 14.39
N GLU A 752 -6.42 -2.83 15.59
CA GLU A 752 -7.19 -2.38 16.76
C GLU A 752 -6.92 -0.91 17.12
N LYS A 753 -5.63 -0.53 17.19
CA LYS A 753 -5.20 0.84 17.50
C LYS A 753 -5.82 1.85 16.52
N SER A 754 -5.83 1.52 15.23
CA SER A 754 -6.39 2.32 14.14
C SER A 754 -7.92 2.38 14.20
N LEU A 755 -8.58 1.27 14.53
CA LEU A 755 -10.04 1.19 14.68
C LEU A 755 -10.54 1.94 15.94
N ARG A 756 -9.73 1.98 17.01
CA ARG A 756 -10.03 2.77 18.23
C ARG A 756 -9.73 4.27 18.04
N GLY A 757 -8.66 4.63 17.35
CA GLY A 757 -8.20 6.01 17.18
C GLY A 757 -9.22 6.93 16.49
N THR A 758 -9.20 8.22 16.81
CA THR A 758 -10.07 9.25 16.21
C THR A 758 -9.58 9.74 14.84
N VAL A 759 -8.37 9.33 14.43
CA VAL A 759 -7.71 9.77 13.19
C VAL A 759 -8.39 9.22 11.93
N LEU A 760 -8.90 7.98 11.98
CA LEU A 760 -9.61 7.36 10.86
C LEU A 760 -11.12 7.62 10.93
N PRO A 761 -11.75 8.14 9.86
CA PRO A 761 -13.20 8.14 9.67
C PRO A 761 -13.89 6.78 9.81
N ILE A 762 -15.18 6.80 10.17
CA ILE A 762 -15.98 5.57 10.40
C ILE A 762 -16.06 4.69 9.14
N GLU A 763 -16.36 5.25 7.97
CA GLU A 763 -16.44 4.46 6.74
C GLU A 763 -15.10 3.78 6.41
N TYR A 764 -13.98 4.39 6.79
CA TYR A 764 -12.65 3.89 6.49
C TYR A 764 -12.26 2.75 7.44
N LYS A 765 -12.66 2.85 8.71
CA LYS A 765 -12.65 1.71 9.64
C LYS A 765 -13.52 0.55 9.15
N ALA A 766 -14.69 0.84 8.56
CA ALA A 766 -15.54 -0.17 7.95
C ALA A 766 -14.92 -0.80 6.68
N LEU A 767 -14.21 -0.03 5.85
CA LEU A 767 -13.43 -0.55 4.71
C LEU A 767 -12.32 -1.51 5.19
N LEU A 768 -11.57 -1.17 6.24
CA LEU A 768 -10.53 -2.03 6.81
C LEU A 768 -11.10 -3.37 7.32
N ILE A 769 -12.25 -3.36 8.00
CA ILE A 769 -12.93 -4.60 8.43
C ILE A 769 -13.36 -5.44 7.23
N ARG A 770 -14.02 -4.83 6.23
CA ARG A 770 -14.52 -5.53 5.02
C ARG A 770 -13.42 -6.07 4.12
N GLY A 771 -12.29 -5.36 4.04
CA GLY A 771 -11.17 -5.70 3.15
C GLY A 771 -10.11 -6.61 3.76
N LEU A 772 -9.97 -6.65 5.09
CA LEU A 772 -8.89 -7.40 5.76
C LEU A 772 -9.43 -8.42 6.79
N VAL A 773 -10.26 -7.99 7.74
CA VAL A 773 -10.72 -8.85 8.85
C VAL A 773 -11.70 -9.93 8.38
N ILE A 774 -12.71 -9.54 7.58
CA ILE A 774 -13.70 -10.50 7.05
C ILE A 774 -13.04 -11.51 6.09
N PRO A 775 -12.23 -11.11 5.08
CA PRO A 775 -11.62 -12.06 4.15
C PRO A 775 -10.62 -13.03 4.80
N ALA A 776 -9.89 -12.59 5.83
CA ALA A 776 -8.97 -13.47 6.57
C ALA A 776 -9.70 -14.68 7.19
N MET A 777 -10.93 -14.46 7.65
CA MET A 777 -11.80 -15.51 8.21
C MET A 777 -12.60 -16.27 7.16
N SER A 778 -13.10 -15.60 6.12
CA SER A 778 -13.98 -16.22 5.12
C SER A 778 -13.25 -17.01 4.02
N TYR A 779 -11.92 -16.96 3.96
CA TYR A 779 -11.14 -17.86 3.11
C TYR A 779 -11.41 -19.33 3.49
N GLY A 780 -11.90 -20.12 2.54
CA GLY A 780 -12.30 -21.51 2.77
C GLY A 780 -13.76 -21.72 3.11
N ALA A 781 -14.59 -20.67 3.09
CA ALA A 781 -16.03 -20.79 3.31
C ALA A 781 -16.72 -21.66 2.25
N GLU A 782 -16.14 -21.73 1.05
CA GLU A 782 -16.46 -22.71 0.01
C GLU A 782 -16.42 -24.14 0.56
N ALA A 783 -15.40 -24.49 1.36
CA ALA A 783 -15.16 -25.81 1.91
C ALA A 783 -15.94 -26.04 3.22
N TYR A 784 -15.72 -25.18 4.23
CA TYR A 784 -16.32 -25.38 5.56
C TYR A 784 -17.83 -25.08 5.59
N GLY A 785 -18.33 -24.23 4.70
CA GLY A 785 -19.76 -23.92 4.55
C GLY A 785 -20.27 -22.77 5.40
N SER A 786 -21.59 -22.62 5.46
CA SER A 786 -22.23 -21.35 5.86
C SER A 786 -23.18 -21.41 7.05
N THR A 787 -23.42 -22.58 7.63
CA THR A 787 -24.38 -22.70 8.75
C THR A 787 -24.00 -21.83 9.95
N ALA A 788 -24.99 -21.44 10.75
CA ALA A 788 -24.75 -20.60 11.93
C ALA A 788 -23.81 -21.28 12.93
N ALA A 789 -23.95 -22.60 13.14
CA ALA A 789 -23.09 -23.38 14.05
C ALA A 789 -21.61 -23.37 13.66
N ILE A 790 -21.30 -23.29 12.37
CA ILE A 790 -19.93 -23.24 11.84
C ILE A 790 -19.41 -21.79 11.84
N THR A 791 -20.25 -20.83 11.47
CA THR A 791 -19.83 -19.44 11.26
C THR A 791 -19.87 -18.55 12.52
N TRP A 792 -20.54 -18.98 13.60
CA TRP A 792 -20.72 -18.18 14.83
C TRP A 792 -19.41 -17.73 15.49
N GLU A 793 -18.41 -18.61 15.60
CA GLU A 793 -17.13 -18.28 16.23
C GLU A 793 -16.31 -17.25 15.43
N LEU A 794 -16.50 -17.20 14.12
CA LEU A 794 -15.96 -16.14 13.24
C LEU A 794 -16.79 -14.86 13.35
N GLN A 795 -18.11 -15.00 13.47
CA GLN A 795 -19.03 -13.87 13.66
C GLN A 795 -18.76 -13.14 14.98
N LYS A 796 -18.33 -13.83 16.06
CA LYS A 796 -17.86 -13.21 17.31
C LYS A 796 -16.70 -12.24 17.06
N VAL A 797 -15.68 -12.62 16.29
CA VAL A 797 -14.52 -11.75 15.97
C VAL A 797 -14.97 -10.53 15.16
N ALA A 798 -15.84 -10.72 14.17
CA ALA A 798 -16.44 -9.61 13.44
C ALA A 798 -17.28 -8.70 14.36
N ASN A 799 -17.99 -9.25 15.34
CA ASN A 799 -18.77 -8.48 16.33
C ASN A 799 -17.86 -7.62 17.23
N ILE A 800 -16.69 -8.13 17.64
CA ILE A 800 -15.69 -7.34 18.39
C ILE A 800 -15.21 -6.15 17.54
N ALA A 801 -14.90 -6.39 16.25
CA ALA A 801 -14.50 -5.32 15.33
C ALA A 801 -15.57 -4.23 15.17
N LEU A 802 -16.85 -4.61 15.12
CA LEU A 802 -17.97 -3.66 15.11
C LEU A 802 -18.08 -2.87 16.43
N LYS A 803 -18.02 -3.56 17.58
CA LYS A 803 -18.04 -2.94 18.92
C LYS A 803 -16.91 -1.93 19.13
N ILE A 804 -15.71 -2.17 18.57
CA ILE A 804 -14.60 -1.21 18.62
C ILE A 804 -14.98 0.13 17.95
N ILE A 805 -15.72 0.08 16.83
CA ILE A 805 -16.18 1.29 16.12
C ILE A 805 -17.37 1.93 16.85
N SER A 806 -18.45 1.18 17.06
CA SER A 806 -19.72 1.70 17.57
C SER A 806 -19.73 1.97 19.07
N GLY A 807 -18.88 1.29 19.84
CA GLY A 807 -19.08 1.07 21.27
C GLY A 807 -19.95 -0.17 21.53
N ASN A 808 -20.07 -0.53 22.80
CA ASN A 808 -20.92 -1.63 23.26
C ASN A 808 -22.41 -1.30 23.02
N GLU A 809 -23.27 -2.32 23.09
CA GLU A 809 -24.75 -2.22 23.16
C GLU A 809 -25.50 -1.57 21.98
N CYS A 810 -24.82 -1.03 20.98
CA CYS A 810 -25.42 -0.75 19.69
C CYS A 810 -26.03 -2.04 19.09
N SER A 811 -27.15 -1.93 18.37
CA SER A 811 -27.62 -3.06 17.55
C SER A 811 -26.58 -3.39 16.50
N LEU A 812 -25.83 -4.49 16.67
CA LEU A 812 -24.80 -4.88 15.71
C LEU A 812 -25.39 -5.19 14.34
N THR A 813 -26.67 -5.57 14.28
CA THR A 813 -27.42 -5.76 13.02
C THR A 813 -27.66 -4.42 12.32
N ALA A 814 -28.03 -3.38 13.05
CA ALA A 814 -28.09 -2.00 12.52
C ALA A 814 -26.71 -1.45 12.13
N VAL A 815 -25.68 -1.63 12.96
CA VAL A 815 -24.30 -1.19 12.66
C VAL A 815 -23.77 -1.87 11.39
N ARG A 816 -24.04 -3.17 11.18
CA ARG A 816 -23.71 -3.86 9.93
C ARG A 816 -24.38 -3.23 8.71
N ARG A 817 -25.64 -2.81 8.84
CA ARG A 817 -26.41 -2.16 7.75
C ARG A 817 -25.85 -0.77 7.42
N ASP A 818 -25.63 0.06 8.45
CA ASP A 818 -25.08 1.41 8.30
C ASP A 818 -23.63 1.42 7.80
N LEU A 819 -22.82 0.43 8.15
CA LEU A 819 -21.42 0.32 7.68
C LEU A 819 -21.25 -0.56 6.43
N GLY A 820 -22.33 -1.17 5.93
CA GLY A 820 -22.28 -2.06 4.76
C GLY A 820 -21.44 -3.33 4.99
N ILE A 821 -21.36 -3.83 6.22
CA ILE A 821 -20.53 -4.97 6.63
C ILE A 821 -21.42 -6.23 6.71
N PRO A 822 -21.34 -7.17 5.75
CA PRO A 822 -22.17 -8.37 5.75
C PRO A 822 -21.80 -9.31 6.92
N PRO A 823 -22.76 -10.08 7.46
CA PRO A 823 -22.43 -11.16 8.40
C PRO A 823 -21.59 -12.25 7.71
N ILE A 824 -20.81 -13.00 8.51
CA ILE A 824 -19.93 -14.08 8.02
C ILE A 824 -20.74 -15.15 7.30
N GLN A 825 -21.90 -15.53 7.83
CA GLN A 825 -22.82 -16.49 7.22
C GLN A 825 -23.26 -16.06 5.80
N ALA A 826 -23.66 -14.79 5.60
CA ALA A 826 -24.02 -14.28 4.28
C ALA A 826 -22.82 -14.28 3.30
N THR A 827 -21.63 -13.94 3.82
CA THR A 827 -20.39 -13.97 3.04
C THR A 827 -20.02 -15.40 2.62
N ALA A 828 -20.19 -16.38 3.52
CA ALA A 828 -19.97 -17.79 3.26
C ALA A 828 -20.96 -18.36 2.21
N VAL A 829 -22.24 -18.01 2.29
CA VAL A 829 -23.21 -18.39 1.24
C VAL A 829 -22.86 -17.76 -0.11
N GLY A 830 -22.33 -16.54 -0.14
CA GLY A 830 -21.80 -15.92 -1.36
C GLY A 830 -20.64 -16.74 -1.97
N ALA A 831 -19.72 -17.21 -1.12
CA ALA A 831 -18.60 -18.05 -1.50
C ALA A 831 -19.03 -19.43 -2.03
N GLN A 832 -19.93 -20.12 -1.32
CA GLN A 832 -20.50 -21.41 -1.76
C GLN A 832 -21.27 -21.30 -3.10
N ASN A 833 -22.11 -20.28 -3.27
CA ASN A 833 -22.82 -20.04 -4.54
C ASN A 833 -21.86 -19.77 -5.71
N ARG A 834 -20.70 -19.14 -5.44
CA ARG A 834 -19.63 -18.94 -6.42
C ARG A 834 -18.95 -20.27 -6.76
N ALA A 835 -18.60 -21.08 -5.75
CA ALA A 835 -17.99 -22.39 -5.93
C ALA A 835 -18.86 -23.35 -6.76
N LEU A 836 -20.14 -23.50 -6.39
CA LEU A 836 -21.11 -24.34 -7.12
C LEU A 836 -21.26 -23.97 -8.60
N LYS A 837 -21.03 -22.71 -8.98
CA LYS A 837 -21.06 -22.25 -10.38
C LYS A 837 -19.71 -22.34 -11.08
N LYS A 838 -18.61 -22.06 -10.36
CA LYS A 838 -17.28 -21.97 -10.95
C LYS A 838 -16.60 -23.33 -11.06
N PHE A 839 -16.60 -24.14 -10.01
CA PHE A 839 -15.75 -25.33 -9.91
C PHE A 839 -16.10 -26.43 -10.93
N PRO A 840 -17.40 -26.67 -11.25
CA PRO A 840 -17.82 -27.48 -12.40
C PRO A 840 -17.27 -27.07 -13.78
N THR A 841 -16.79 -25.82 -13.92
CA THR A 841 -16.30 -25.22 -15.19
C THR A 841 -14.77 -25.09 -15.27
N LEU A 842 -14.06 -25.67 -14.30
CA LEU A 842 -12.59 -25.71 -14.30
C LEU A 842 -12.08 -26.73 -15.33
N LYS A 843 -10.81 -26.61 -15.71
CA LYS A 843 -10.15 -27.59 -16.59
C LYS A 843 -9.51 -28.74 -15.81
N THR A 844 -9.33 -28.53 -14.52
CA THR A 844 -8.68 -29.46 -13.60
C THR A 844 -9.57 -30.65 -13.25
N GLU A 845 -8.95 -31.65 -12.63
CA GLU A 845 -9.58 -32.87 -12.14
C GLU A 845 -10.75 -32.61 -11.18
N VAL A 846 -10.73 -31.48 -10.48
CA VAL A 846 -11.81 -30.93 -9.66
C VAL A 846 -13.14 -30.88 -10.42
N ALA A 847 -13.14 -30.45 -11.69
CA ALA A 847 -14.37 -30.39 -12.47
C ALA A 847 -14.91 -31.80 -12.80
N ARG A 848 -14.03 -32.78 -13.05
CA ARG A 848 -14.42 -34.17 -13.29
C ARG A 848 -15.06 -34.77 -12.04
N ILE A 849 -14.44 -34.57 -10.87
CA ILE A 849 -14.94 -35.02 -9.56
C ILE A 849 -16.33 -34.43 -9.28
N LEU A 850 -16.51 -33.11 -9.47
CA LEU A 850 -17.77 -32.43 -9.13
C LEU A 850 -18.89 -32.67 -10.14
N ASN A 851 -18.58 -32.84 -11.43
CA ASN A 851 -19.59 -33.13 -12.46
C ASN A 851 -20.10 -34.57 -12.38
N ASN A 852 -19.25 -35.51 -11.95
CA ASN A 852 -19.63 -36.90 -11.67
C ASN A 852 -20.11 -37.11 -10.22
N GLY A 853 -20.25 -36.03 -9.44
CA GLY A 853 -20.47 -36.10 -8.00
C GLY A 853 -21.88 -36.54 -7.61
N LYS A 854 -21.98 -37.43 -6.62
CA LYS A 854 -23.27 -37.87 -6.05
C LYS A 854 -23.93 -36.71 -5.30
N THR A 855 -25.25 -36.60 -5.38
CA THR A 855 -26.02 -35.56 -4.67
C THR A 855 -26.30 -35.91 -3.20
N ASP A 856 -25.46 -36.71 -2.56
CA ASP A 856 -25.59 -37.09 -1.15
C ASP A 856 -25.29 -35.87 -0.26
N VAL A 857 -26.21 -35.58 0.69
CA VAL A 857 -26.09 -34.48 1.66
C VAL A 857 -24.94 -34.67 2.67
N LYS A 858 -24.34 -35.87 2.75
CA LYS A 858 -23.10 -36.13 3.48
C LYS A 858 -21.84 -35.71 2.71
N CYS A 859 -21.94 -35.56 1.39
CA CYS A 859 -20.86 -35.08 0.52
C CYS A 859 -20.93 -33.56 0.34
N TRP A 860 -19.83 -32.96 -0.13
CA TRP A 860 -19.72 -31.51 -0.26
C TRP A 860 -20.75 -30.97 -1.25
N LEU A 861 -20.98 -31.64 -2.38
CA LEU A 861 -21.89 -31.19 -3.43
C LEU A 861 -23.34 -31.17 -2.97
N GLY A 862 -23.84 -32.28 -2.39
CA GLY A 862 -25.19 -32.37 -1.86
C GLY A 862 -25.41 -31.42 -0.67
N ARG A 863 -24.49 -31.41 0.30
CA ARG A 863 -24.54 -30.48 1.45
C ARG A 863 -24.58 -29.03 1.01
N THR A 864 -23.68 -28.63 0.12
CA THR A 864 -23.57 -27.22 -0.31
C THR A 864 -24.78 -26.81 -1.15
N ARG A 865 -25.36 -27.71 -1.95
CA ARG A 865 -26.66 -27.47 -2.61
C ARG A 865 -27.79 -27.30 -1.61
N GLU A 866 -27.84 -28.09 -0.53
CA GLU A 866 -28.87 -27.95 0.51
C GLU A 866 -28.69 -26.67 1.35
N GLU A 867 -27.46 -26.34 1.79
CA GLU A 867 -27.12 -25.09 2.51
C GLU A 867 -27.46 -23.82 1.69
N THR A 868 -27.45 -23.91 0.36
CA THR A 868 -27.74 -22.80 -0.57
C THR A 868 -29.13 -22.88 -1.23
N LYS A 869 -29.91 -23.92 -0.92
CA LYS A 869 -31.26 -24.15 -1.48
C LYS A 869 -32.19 -22.98 -1.15
N ASN A 870 -33.17 -22.75 -2.01
CA ASN A 870 -34.09 -21.59 -1.97
C ASN A 870 -33.42 -20.22 -2.26
N LYS A 871 -32.37 -20.20 -3.09
CA LYS A 871 -31.80 -18.99 -3.75
C LYS A 871 -31.58 -17.78 -2.84
N ARG A 872 -31.20 -18.00 -1.58
CA ARG A 872 -30.71 -16.90 -0.75
C ARG A 872 -29.32 -16.52 -1.22
N THR A 873 -29.26 -15.52 -2.09
CA THR A 873 -28.02 -14.80 -2.42
C THR A 873 -27.38 -14.26 -1.14
N LYS A 874 -26.13 -13.79 -1.18
CA LYS A 874 -25.48 -13.10 -0.06
C LYS A 874 -26.43 -12.11 0.62
N ASP A 875 -27.12 -11.27 -0.16
CA ASP A 875 -28.06 -10.27 0.35
C ASP A 875 -29.39 -10.88 0.82
N GLY A 876 -29.85 -11.97 0.19
CA GLY A 876 -31.01 -12.73 0.66
C GLY A 876 -30.78 -13.40 2.03
N VAL A 877 -29.60 -13.94 2.28
CA VAL A 877 -29.21 -14.48 3.60
C VAL A 877 -29.07 -13.35 4.61
N TRP A 878 -28.47 -12.23 4.23
CA TRP A 878 -28.35 -11.07 5.09
C TRP A 878 -29.74 -10.58 5.54
N ARG A 879 -30.68 -10.37 4.62
CA ARG A 879 -32.08 -10.00 4.95
C ARG A 879 -32.80 -11.04 5.81
N PHE A 880 -32.53 -12.34 5.59
CA PHE A 880 -33.11 -13.39 6.44
C PHE A 880 -32.59 -13.35 7.89
N LEU A 881 -31.30 -13.05 8.09
CA LEU A 881 -30.71 -12.89 9.42
C LEU A 881 -31.23 -11.60 10.10
N GLU A 882 -31.39 -10.53 9.33
CA GLU A 882 -32.06 -9.29 9.77
C GLU A 882 -33.51 -9.54 10.22
N GLY A 883 -34.26 -10.43 9.53
CA GLY A 883 -35.60 -10.83 9.93
C GLY A 883 -35.69 -11.72 11.18
N LYS A 884 -34.56 -12.26 11.66
CA LYS A 884 -34.48 -13.02 12.93
C LYS A 884 -34.10 -12.16 14.13
N GLU A 885 -33.65 -10.93 13.91
CA GLU A 885 -33.22 -10.02 14.97
C GLU A 885 -34.44 -9.49 15.75
N LYS A 886 -34.42 -9.67 17.07
CA LYS A 886 -35.52 -9.29 17.98
C LYS A 886 -35.19 -8.10 18.88
N ALA A 887 -33.97 -7.55 18.80
CA ALA A 887 -33.57 -6.40 19.61
C ALA A 887 -34.50 -5.18 19.37
N LYS A 888 -34.98 -4.54 20.45
CA LYS A 888 -35.81 -3.32 20.38
C LYS A 888 -35.16 -2.22 19.53
N SER A 889 -33.83 -2.07 19.64
CA SER A 889 -33.03 -1.12 18.86
C SER A 889 -32.98 -1.43 17.35
N TRP A 890 -33.11 -2.71 16.94
CA TRP A 890 -33.27 -3.08 15.53
C TRP A 890 -34.68 -2.79 15.01
N LYS A 891 -35.72 -3.12 15.80
CA LYS A 891 -37.12 -2.78 15.48
C LYS A 891 -37.25 -1.27 15.22
N ARG A 892 -36.73 -0.45 16.13
CA ARG A 892 -36.66 1.01 16.00
C ARG A 892 -35.88 1.47 14.76
N TYR A 893 -34.72 0.88 14.48
CA TYR A 893 -33.94 1.21 13.28
C TYR A 893 -34.73 0.98 11.97
N LYS A 894 -35.57 -0.06 11.96
CA LYS A 894 -36.45 -0.40 10.83
C LYS A 894 -37.68 0.51 10.74
N GLU A 895 -38.35 0.78 11.86
CA GLU A 895 -39.48 1.72 11.94
C GLU A 895 -39.07 3.12 11.46
N ASN A 896 -37.88 3.56 11.86
CA ASN A 896 -37.28 4.83 11.47
C ASN A 896 -36.66 4.85 10.05
N ASN A 897 -36.81 3.77 9.27
CA ASN A 897 -36.35 3.63 7.89
C ASN A 897 -34.87 4.00 7.64
N PHE A 898 -34.00 3.93 8.66
CA PHE A 898 -32.62 4.42 8.60
C PHE A 898 -31.77 3.76 7.52
N GLU A 899 -32.14 2.57 7.04
CA GLU A 899 -31.42 1.88 5.96
C GLU A 899 -31.39 2.65 4.63
N LYS A 900 -32.38 3.52 4.37
CA LYS A 900 -32.37 4.40 3.20
C LYS A 900 -31.17 5.35 3.26
N THR A 901 -31.00 6.01 4.41
CA THR A 901 -29.98 7.04 4.61
C THR A 901 -28.60 6.47 5.02
N SER A 902 -28.43 5.14 5.14
CA SER A 902 -27.13 4.51 5.43
C SER A 902 -26.05 4.84 4.41
N LYS A 903 -26.40 4.98 3.12
CA LYS A 903 -25.44 5.34 2.06
C LYS A 903 -24.94 6.78 2.24
N LEU A 904 -25.88 7.70 2.46
CA LEU A 904 -25.61 9.11 2.76
C LEU A 904 -24.74 9.25 4.00
N PHE A 905 -25.09 8.56 5.10
CA PHE A 905 -24.30 8.54 6.34
C PHE A 905 -22.81 8.19 6.06
N ARG A 906 -22.55 7.07 5.36
CA ARG A 906 -21.17 6.67 5.00
C ARG A 906 -20.43 7.76 4.23
N GLN A 907 -21.08 8.35 3.22
CA GLN A 907 -20.52 9.44 2.42
C GLN A 907 -20.20 10.67 3.26
N LEU A 908 -21.09 11.11 4.14
CA LEU A 908 -20.85 12.25 5.03
C LEU A 908 -19.71 11.99 6.01
N THR A 909 -19.59 10.78 6.57
CA THR A 909 -18.45 10.44 7.45
C THR A 909 -17.10 10.49 6.73
N ALA A 910 -17.07 10.25 5.43
CA ALA A 910 -15.88 10.32 4.59
C ALA A 910 -15.54 11.76 4.16
N LEU A 911 -16.54 12.61 3.95
CA LEU A 911 -16.37 14.00 3.55
C LEU A 911 -15.95 14.93 4.71
N GLU A 912 -16.38 14.63 5.94
CA GLU A 912 -16.13 15.46 7.13
C GLU A 912 -15.35 14.68 8.21
N PRO A 913 -14.09 14.29 7.93
CA PRO A 913 -13.31 13.39 8.78
C PRO A 913 -12.98 13.97 10.16
N THR A 914 -12.99 15.29 10.32
CA THR A 914 -12.71 15.98 11.59
C THR A 914 -13.81 15.81 12.62
N LEU A 915 -15.04 15.48 12.21
CA LEU A 915 -16.19 15.30 13.09
C LEU A 915 -16.30 13.87 13.66
N GLN A 916 -15.18 13.13 13.77
CA GLN A 916 -15.20 11.69 14.04
C GLN A 916 -15.87 11.29 15.37
N LYS A 917 -15.81 12.15 16.41
CA LYS A 917 -16.55 11.94 17.66
C LYS A 917 -18.06 12.08 17.42
N GLY A 918 -18.46 13.12 16.70
CA GLY A 918 -19.83 13.34 16.25
C GLY A 918 -20.38 12.24 15.34
N TRP A 919 -19.63 11.78 14.35
CA TRP A 919 -20.06 10.68 13.49
C TRP A 919 -20.27 9.37 14.26
N LYS A 920 -19.46 9.13 15.30
CA LYS A 920 -19.68 8.02 16.22
C LYS A 920 -20.99 8.19 16.98
N ALA A 921 -21.29 9.39 17.48
CA ALA A 921 -22.55 9.70 18.13
C ALA A 921 -23.76 9.56 17.19
N VAL A 922 -23.66 9.98 15.92
CA VAL A 922 -24.71 9.78 14.90
C VAL A 922 -24.98 8.29 14.64
N LEU A 923 -23.93 7.48 14.43
CA LEU A 923 -24.05 6.02 14.32
C LEU A 923 -24.71 5.42 15.57
N GLN A 924 -24.30 5.89 16.75
CA GLN A 924 -24.80 5.48 18.05
C GLN A 924 -26.30 5.79 18.23
N ILE A 925 -26.75 7.00 17.89
CA ILE A 925 -28.17 7.40 17.94
C ILE A 925 -29.01 6.52 17.00
N ARG A 926 -28.57 6.36 15.75
CA ARG A 926 -29.23 5.53 14.72
C ARG A 926 -29.36 4.07 15.16
N THR A 927 -28.30 3.51 15.73
CA THR A 927 -28.21 2.08 16.08
C THR A 927 -28.62 1.73 17.52
N GLY A 928 -29.05 2.72 18.32
CA GLY A 928 -29.78 2.50 19.58
C GLY A 928 -29.06 2.83 20.90
N HIS A 929 -27.84 3.37 20.84
CA HIS A 929 -26.97 3.51 22.01
C HIS A 929 -26.10 4.77 21.93
N LEU A 930 -26.62 5.92 22.40
CA LEU A 930 -25.80 7.06 22.82
C LEU A 930 -25.57 6.98 24.34
N TRP A 931 -24.37 7.35 24.80
CA TRP A 931 -23.99 7.36 26.21
C TRP A 931 -24.22 8.74 26.84
N THR A 932 -24.91 8.77 27.99
CA THR A 932 -25.21 9.98 28.77
C THR A 932 -25.18 9.66 30.27
N CYS A 933 -25.17 10.68 31.14
CA CYS A 933 -25.07 10.47 32.59
C CYS A 933 -26.30 9.76 33.17
N GLU A 934 -27.52 10.14 32.77
CA GLU A 934 -28.76 9.43 33.11
C GLU A 934 -28.65 7.92 32.83
N ARG A 935 -28.14 7.55 31.64
CA ARG A 935 -27.99 6.15 31.23
C ARG A 935 -26.89 5.43 32.01
N ALA A 936 -25.82 6.13 32.39
CA ALA A 936 -24.75 5.60 33.23
C ALA A 936 -25.21 5.36 34.67
N ALA A 937 -26.06 6.25 35.22
CA ALA A 937 -26.66 6.12 36.53
C ALA A 937 -27.67 4.97 36.60
N ARG A 938 -28.58 4.84 35.61
CA ARG A 938 -29.48 3.66 35.45
C ARG A 938 -28.75 2.32 35.33
N ARG A 939 -27.42 2.35 35.13
CA ARG A 939 -26.54 1.19 35.01
C ARG A 939 -25.63 0.97 36.22
N GLY A 940 -25.73 1.83 37.25
CA GLY A 940 -24.87 1.79 38.44
C GLY A 940 -23.40 2.15 38.20
N VAL A 941 -23.07 2.70 37.02
CA VAL A 941 -21.69 3.04 36.62
C VAL A 941 -21.36 4.54 36.70
N ALA A 942 -22.34 5.34 37.12
CA ALA A 942 -22.20 6.71 37.58
C ALA A 942 -23.13 6.90 38.80
N ASP A 943 -23.06 8.07 39.45
CA ASP A 943 -23.85 8.33 40.65
C ASP A 943 -25.34 8.54 40.39
N GLU A 944 -26.16 8.19 41.39
CA GLU A 944 -27.61 8.03 41.23
C GLU A 944 -28.36 9.36 41.07
N TRP A 945 -27.85 10.45 41.64
CA TRP A 945 -28.41 11.81 41.48
C TRP A 945 -28.44 12.29 40.02
N LEU A 946 -27.62 11.68 39.13
CA LEU A 946 -27.65 11.94 37.69
C LEU A 946 -28.92 11.37 36.98
N LEU A 947 -29.81 10.71 37.72
CA LEU A 947 -31.16 10.33 37.28
C LEU A 947 -32.16 11.49 37.33
N THR A 948 -31.88 12.52 38.14
CA THR A 948 -32.74 13.70 38.34
C THR A 948 -32.08 14.97 37.83
N GLU A 949 -30.75 15.08 37.86
CA GLU A 949 -30.02 16.30 37.53
C GLU A 949 -29.02 16.14 36.38
N CYS A 950 -28.66 17.27 35.76
CA CYS A 950 -27.66 17.33 34.70
C CYS A 950 -26.33 17.88 35.23
N PRO A 951 -25.23 17.11 35.19
CA PRO A 951 -23.91 17.57 35.65
C PRO A 951 -23.26 18.57 34.69
N CYS A 952 -23.92 18.86 33.56
CA CYS A 952 -23.49 19.91 32.66
C CYS A 952 -24.09 21.24 33.12
N CYS A 953 -25.41 21.41 33.11
CA CYS A 953 -26.07 22.69 33.38
C CYS A 953 -26.62 22.87 34.81
N GLU A 954 -26.40 21.91 35.71
CA GLU A 954 -26.70 22.04 37.14
C GLU A 954 -28.19 22.36 37.42
N LYS A 955 -29.08 21.78 36.61
CA LYS A 955 -30.55 21.84 36.76
C LYS A 955 -31.13 20.47 37.11
N GLU A 956 -32.28 20.49 37.77
CA GLU A 956 -33.17 19.34 38.06
C GLU A 956 -33.83 18.77 36.79
N THR A 957 -33.01 18.46 35.78
CA THR A 957 -33.39 17.70 34.60
C THR A 957 -32.27 16.71 34.29
N PRO A 958 -32.52 15.40 34.14
CA PRO A 958 -31.46 14.45 33.85
C PRO A 958 -30.79 14.73 32.51
N GLU A 959 -29.50 14.38 32.39
CA GLU A 959 -28.81 14.44 31.10
C GLU A 959 -29.26 13.30 30.17
N THR A 960 -30.44 13.45 29.57
CA THR A 960 -30.94 12.57 28.52
C THR A 960 -30.22 12.84 27.19
N PRO A 961 -30.27 11.93 26.20
CA PRO A 961 -29.75 12.18 24.86
C PRO A 961 -30.33 13.43 24.17
N LEU A 962 -31.60 13.77 24.40
CA LEU A 962 -32.22 14.99 23.89
C LEU A 962 -31.72 16.22 24.64
N HIS A 963 -31.72 16.17 25.98
CA HIS A 963 -31.22 17.27 26.80
C HIS A 963 -29.78 17.62 26.41
N ARG A 964 -28.90 16.61 26.40
CA ARG A 964 -27.49 16.73 26.01
C ARG A 964 -27.29 17.47 24.68
N ILE A 965 -28.05 17.14 23.64
CA ILE A 965 -27.80 17.63 22.28
C ILE A 965 -28.58 18.93 22.00
N PHE A 966 -29.83 19.05 22.47
CA PHE A 966 -30.76 20.10 22.04
C PHE A 966 -31.09 21.17 23.07
N THR A 967 -31.27 20.82 24.36
CA THR A 967 -31.87 21.76 25.34
C THR A 967 -30.99 22.11 26.53
N CYS A 968 -29.87 21.41 26.76
CA CYS A 968 -28.91 21.74 27.80
C CYS A 968 -28.29 23.13 27.54
N GLU A 969 -28.63 24.11 28.37
CA GLU A 969 -28.28 25.53 28.17
C GLU A 969 -26.77 25.78 28.05
N LYS A 970 -25.96 25.00 28.77
CA LYS A 970 -24.48 25.07 28.73
C LYS A 970 -23.89 24.89 27.33
N TRP A 971 -24.59 24.22 26.44
CA TRP A 971 -24.15 23.95 25.07
C TRP A 971 -24.80 24.86 24.01
N GLU A 972 -25.61 25.85 24.40
CA GLU A 972 -26.25 26.77 23.44
C GLU A 972 -25.23 27.51 22.55
N PRO A 973 -24.10 28.04 23.07
CA PRO A 973 -23.09 28.70 22.22
C PRO A 973 -22.35 27.74 21.26
N ASP A 974 -22.41 26.44 21.50
CA ASP A 974 -21.87 25.42 20.57
C ASP A 974 -22.93 24.95 19.56
N ARG A 975 -24.23 25.03 19.90
CA ARG A 975 -25.33 24.86 18.95
C ARG A 975 -25.40 26.00 17.94
N GLU A 976 -25.28 27.26 18.36
CA GLU A 976 -25.29 28.41 17.44
C GLU A 976 -24.16 28.34 16.40
N LYS A 977 -22.99 27.79 16.77
CA LYS A 977 -21.89 27.51 15.84
C LYS A 977 -22.23 26.39 14.85
N ALA A 978 -22.96 25.38 15.29
CA ALA A 978 -23.45 24.31 14.41
C ALA A 978 -24.56 24.82 13.47
N ASP A 979 -25.46 25.66 13.96
CA ASP A 979 -26.53 26.33 13.20
C ASP A 979 -25.91 27.14 12.05
N THR A 980 -24.96 28.03 12.40
CA THR A 980 -24.17 28.82 11.45
C THR A 980 -23.45 27.95 10.42
N ARG A 981 -22.84 26.84 10.85
CA ARG A 981 -22.05 25.96 9.95
C ARG A 981 -22.92 25.12 9.01
N VAL A 982 -24.15 24.77 9.39
CA VAL A 982 -25.10 24.02 8.55
C VAL A 982 -25.99 24.95 7.72
N GLY A 983 -26.09 26.23 8.10
CA GLY A 983 -26.88 27.24 7.40
C GLY A 983 -28.37 27.16 7.74
N ILE A 984 -28.71 27.02 9.02
CA ILE A 984 -30.07 26.96 9.55
C ILE A 984 -30.32 28.06 10.58
N SER A 985 -31.58 28.46 10.78
CA SER A 985 -31.94 29.40 11.85
C SER A 985 -32.17 28.70 13.19
N ARG A 986 -32.14 29.46 14.29
CA ARG A 986 -32.52 28.97 15.64
C ARG A 986 -33.95 28.41 15.65
N ASP A 987 -34.88 29.06 14.94
CA ASP A 987 -36.27 28.61 14.83
C ASP A 987 -36.40 27.33 14.00
N GLU A 988 -35.61 27.19 12.94
CA GLU A 988 -35.55 25.96 12.13
C GLU A 988 -35.02 24.79 12.98
N ARG A 989 -33.99 25.03 13.82
CA ARG A 989 -33.48 24.07 14.81
C ARG A 989 -34.51 23.73 15.90
N ILE A 990 -35.25 24.71 16.42
CA ILE A 990 -36.32 24.48 17.42
C ILE A 990 -37.41 23.58 16.84
N LYS A 991 -37.87 23.88 15.61
CA LYS A 991 -38.81 23.05 14.84
C LYS A 991 -38.30 21.63 14.55
N TRP A 992 -36.98 21.37 14.64
CA TRP A 992 -36.48 20.00 14.55
C TRP A 992 -36.77 19.20 15.82
N GLY A 993 -36.76 19.84 17.00
CA GLY A 993 -37.01 19.20 18.29
C GLY A 993 -38.50 19.03 18.63
N GLU A 994 -39.37 19.91 18.12
CA GLU A 994 -40.82 19.84 18.28
C GLU A 994 -41.38 18.46 17.88
N GLY A 995 -42.10 17.80 18.80
CA GLY A 995 -42.71 16.49 18.57
C GLY A 995 -41.75 15.30 18.51
N THR A 996 -40.52 15.40 19.04
CA THR A 996 -39.56 14.27 19.06
C THR A 996 -39.16 13.83 20.47
N ASP A 997 -39.65 12.66 20.89
CA ASP A 997 -39.35 12.07 22.22
C ASP A 997 -38.00 11.33 22.29
N GLU A 998 -37.37 11.06 21.14
CA GLU A 998 -36.04 10.45 21.06
C GLU A 998 -35.16 11.10 19.98
N PRO A 999 -33.83 11.21 20.16
CA PRO A 999 -32.96 11.82 19.15
C PRO A 999 -32.86 11.01 17.85
N ALA A 1000 -33.35 9.77 17.86
CA ALA A 1000 -33.49 8.98 16.65
C ALA A 1000 -34.54 9.59 15.70
N GLY A 1001 -35.65 10.15 16.24
CA GLY A 1001 -36.72 10.78 15.47
C GLY A 1001 -36.22 11.86 14.50
N LEU A 1002 -35.22 12.61 14.95
CA LEU A 1002 -34.59 13.70 14.23
C LEU A 1002 -33.95 13.29 12.89
N LEU A 1003 -33.37 12.08 12.84
CA LEU A 1003 -32.52 11.62 11.74
C LEU A 1003 -33.29 10.91 10.60
N ILE A 1004 -34.62 11.01 10.61
CA ILE A 1004 -35.55 10.22 9.77
C ILE A 1004 -36.00 10.96 8.50
N GLN A 1005 -35.90 12.29 8.46
CA GLN A 1005 -36.64 13.09 7.48
C GLN A 1005 -36.25 12.84 6.01
N GLU A 1006 -37.28 12.77 5.17
CA GLU A 1006 -37.19 12.85 3.71
C GLU A 1006 -37.45 14.31 3.29
N PRO A 1007 -36.76 14.85 2.27
CA PRO A 1007 -35.80 14.18 1.39
C PRO A 1007 -34.40 14.03 2.01
N GLU A 1008 -33.58 13.13 1.43
CA GLU A 1008 -32.20 12.84 1.85
C GLU A 1008 -31.34 14.08 2.19
N ARG A 1009 -31.53 15.20 1.49
CA ARG A 1009 -30.81 16.46 1.74
C ARG A 1009 -30.98 16.95 3.19
N GLU A 1010 -32.18 16.82 3.75
CA GLU A 1010 -32.52 17.30 5.09
C GLU A 1010 -32.02 16.34 6.17
N ALA A 1011 -32.14 15.03 5.96
CA ALA A 1011 -31.44 14.03 6.79
C ALA A 1011 -29.92 14.28 6.82
N GLY A 1012 -29.33 14.68 5.69
CA GLY A 1012 -27.92 15.04 5.60
C GLY A 1012 -27.53 16.24 6.45
N LYS A 1013 -28.29 17.35 6.37
CA LYS A 1013 -28.11 18.52 7.25
C LYS A 1013 -28.17 18.13 8.73
N ARG A 1014 -29.21 17.40 9.14
CA ARG A 1014 -29.44 17.02 10.54
C ARG A 1014 -28.35 16.08 11.08
N MET A 1015 -27.91 15.10 10.29
CA MET A 1015 -26.77 14.26 10.65
C MET A 1015 -25.48 15.08 10.81
N MET A 1016 -25.23 16.03 9.89
CA MET A 1016 -24.08 16.93 9.97
C MET A 1016 -24.14 17.81 11.22
N TRP A 1017 -25.30 18.40 11.51
CA TRP A 1017 -25.52 19.25 12.67
C TRP A 1017 -25.25 18.51 13.99
N VAL A 1018 -25.84 17.32 14.17
CA VAL A 1018 -25.58 16.48 15.35
C VAL A 1018 -24.10 16.10 15.46
N ALA A 1019 -23.44 15.81 14.34
CA ALA A 1019 -22.02 15.50 14.33
C ALA A 1019 -21.16 16.73 14.73
N ILE A 1020 -21.53 17.95 14.34
CA ILE A 1020 -20.86 19.17 14.75
C ILE A 1020 -21.06 19.42 16.25
N VAL A 1021 -22.30 19.47 16.73
CA VAL A 1021 -22.62 19.76 18.15
C VAL A 1021 -21.92 18.77 19.08
N VAL A 1022 -21.99 17.47 18.80
CA VAL A 1022 -21.31 16.49 19.65
C VAL A 1022 -19.78 16.61 19.56
N THR A 1023 -19.21 16.94 18.40
CA THR A 1023 -17.75 17.17 18.29
C THR A 1023 -17.29 18.39 19.08
N LEU A 1024 -18.08 19.48 19.10
CA LEU A 1024 -17.77 20.71 19.85
C LEU A 1024 -17.90 20.54 21.37
N THR A 1025 -18.83 19.69 21.82
CA THR A 1025 -19.19 19.55 23.24
C THR A 1025 -18.52 18.37 23.95
N GLU A 1026 -18.15 17.30 23.25
CA GLU A 1026 -17.72 16.03 23.88
C GLU A 1026 -16.47 16.16 24.78
N GLU A 1027 -15.51 17.02 24.45
CA GLU A 1027 -14.31 17.20 25.30
C GLU A 1027 -14.64 17.93 26.60
N LYS A 1028 -15.31 19.09 26.51
CA LYS A 1028 -15.80 19.87 27.65
C LYS A 1028 -16.71 19.02 28.54
N ARG A 1029 -17.63 18.26 27.93
CA ARG A 1029 -18.53 17.33 28.61
C ARG A 1029 -17.75 16.23 29.33
N TYR A 1030 -16.75 15.65 28.68
CA TYR A 1030 -15.95 14.57 29.26
C TYR A 1030 -15.19 15.04 30.51
N GLU A 1031 -14.66 16.27 30.51
CA GLU A 1031 -13.97 16.84 31.68
C GLU A 1031 -14.89 16.98 32.89
N LEU A 1032 -16.11 17.48 32.69
CA LEU A 1032 -17.13 17.64 33.74
C LEU A 1032 -17.65 16.30 34.28
N VAL A 1033 -17.86 15.32 33.39
CA VAL A 1033 -18.50 14.04 33.72
C VAL A 1033 -17.50 13.02 34.28
N ARG A 1034 -16.22 13.08 33.88
CA ARG A 1034 -15.20 12.10 34.25
C ARG A 1034 -15.06 11.85 35.76
N PRO A 1035 -15.14 12.84 36.67
CA PRO A 1035 -15.08 12.60 38.12
C PRO A 1035 -16.28 11.81 38.66
N LEU A 1036 -17.44 11.95 38.01
CA LEU A 1036 -18.74 11.36 38.42
C LEU A 1036 -18.92 9.92 37.90
N MET A 1037 -17.99 9.45 37.06
CA MET A 1037 -17.95 8.08 36.57
C MET A 1037 -17.17 7.23 37.57
N ARG A 1038 -17.84 6.30 38.25
CA ARG A 1038 -17.22 5.33 39.15
C ARG A 1038 -16.11 4.57 38.40
N ASN A 1039 -15.04 4.17 39.09
CA ASN A 1039 -13.77 3.77 38.46
C ASN A 1039 -13.84 2.51 37.54
N ILE A 1040 -14.24 2.67 36.27
CA ILE A 1040 -14.28 1.58 35.24
C ILE A 1040 -12.87 1.28 34.63
N GLN A 1041 -11.78 1.80 35.21
CA GLN A 1041 -10.43 1.60 34.66
C GLN A 1041 -9.90 0.15 34.75
N LYS A 1042 -10.48 -0.73 35.58
CA LYS A 1042 -10.12 -2.16 35.66
C LYS A 1042 -11.01 -3.15 34.87
N LYS A 1043 -12.06 -2.70 34.17
CA LYS A 1043 -12.93 -3.59 33.35
C LYS A 1043 -13.10 -3.19 31.88
N SER A 1044 -12.56 -2.05 31.45
CA SER A 1044 -12.69 -1.54 30.07
C SER A 1044 -11.38 -1.46 29.28
N ARG A 1045 -10.22 -1.55 29.96
CA ARG A 1045 -8.88 -1.51 29.35
C ARG A 1045 -8.22 -2.88 29.26
N SER A 1046 -8.48 -3.76 30.22
CA SER A 1046 -8.29 -5.21 30.08
C SER A 1046 -9.49 -5.84 29.34
N ASN A 1047 -9.36 -7.10 28.94
CA ASN A 1047 -10.46 -7.99 28.50
C ASN A 1047 -11.05 -7.91 27.08
N VAL A 1048 -10.59 -7.10 26.12
CA VAL A 1048 -10.95 -7.39 24.69
C VAL A 1048 -10.25 -8.66 24.17
N PHE A 1049 -9.11 -9.01 24.76
CA PHE A 1049 -8.44 -10.30 24.53
C PHE A 1049 -8.58 -11.31 25.69
N GLU A 1050 -8.88 -10.91 26.93
CA GLU A 1050 -9.14 -11.89 28.01
C GLU A 1050 -10.57 -12.46 27.98
N GLU A 1051 -11.58 -11.76 27.43
CA GLU A 1051 -12.88 -12.38 27.10
C GLU A 1051 -12.76 -13.45 26.00
N MET A 1052 -11.62 -13.50 25.30
CA MET A 1052 -11.21 -14.69 24.58
C MET A 1052 -10.33 -15.53 25.50
N PRO A 1053 -10.87 -16.56 26.18
CA PRO A 1053 -10.00 -17.57 26.76
C PRO A 1053 -9.21 -18.21 25.60
N LEU A 1054 -7.94 -17.83 25.50
CA LEU A 1054 -6.88 -18.70 25.02
C LEU A 1054 -6.69 -19.81 26.08
N LYS A 1055 -7.75 -20.60 26.30
CA LYS A 1055 -7.57 -22.04 26.47
C LYS A 1055 -7.05 -22.55 25.12
N LEU A 1056 -5.76 -22.30 24.90
CA LEU A 1056 -4.90 -23.31 24.35
C LEU A 1056 -4.97 -24.46 25.35
N GLU A 1057 -5.94 -25.35 25.15
CA GLU A 1057 -5.68 -26.74 25.46
C GLU A 1057 -4.49 -27.09 24.57
N SER A 1058 -3.31 -27.02 25.19
CA SER A 1058 -2.09 -27.62 24.69
C SER A 1058 -2.27 -29.12 24.84
N ASP A 1059 -3.07 -29.70 23.93
CA ASP A 1059 -2.95 -31.11 23.62
C ASP A 1059 -1.55 -31.31 23.06
N THR A 1060 -0.69 -31.76 23.96
CA THR A 1060 0.74 -31.98 23.76
C THR A 1060 0.97 -33.01 22.68
N ILE A 1061 1.82 -32.67 21.70
CA ILE A 1061 2.60 -33.65 20.97
C ILE A 1061 4.08 -33.33 21.23
N GLY A 1062 4.64 -33.98 22.25
CA GLY A 1062 6.08 -34.11 22.52
C GLY A 1062 6.87 -32.88 22.99
N GLU A 1063 6.98 -32.67 24.31
CA GLU A 1063 8.29 -32.30 24.91
C GLU A 1063 9.15 -33.59 25.00
N GLU A 1064 10.49 -33.53 25.00
CA GLU A 1064 11.33 -33.45 26.22
C GLU A 1064 12.85 -33.41 25.85
N PRO A 1065 13.79 -33.16 26.78
CA PRO A 1065 13.68 -32.43 28.06
C PRO A 1065 14.77 -31.32 28.22
N ARG A 1066 14.87 -30.74 29.42
CA ARG A 1066 15.43 -29.40 29.73
C ARG A 1066 16.84 -29.41 30.34
N LEU A 1067 17.57 -28.30 30.15
CA LEU A 1067 18.46 -27.59 31.11
C LEU A 1067 18.66 -26.15 30.55
N ASN A 1068 18.78 -25.05 31.30
CA ASN A 1068 19.33 -24.88 32.65
C ASN A 1068 18.71 -23.68 33.42
N LYS A 1069 19.01 -23.57 34.73
CA LYS A 1069 18.38 -22.65 35.73
C LYS A 1069 19.03 -21.25 35.85
N ARG A 1070 18.23 -20.24 36.24
CA ARG A 1070 18.52 -19.07 37.12
C ARG A 1070 17.15 -18.41 37.42
N LYS A 1071 16.47 -18.53 38.57
CA LYS A 1071 16.78 -18.52 40.03
C LYS A 1071 16.92 -17.10 40.63
N THR A 1072 15.78 -16.53 41.02
CA THR A 1072 15.53 -15.51 42.08
C THR A 1072 14.04 -15.64 42.43
N VAL A 1073 13.56 -16.33 43.47
CA VAL A 1073 13.83 -16.27 44.94
C VAL A 1073 12.93 -15.23 45.63
N LEU A 1074 11.97 -15.76 46.40
CA LEU A 1074 11.14 -15.15 47.47
C LEU A 1074 10.17 -14.00 47.03
N GLU A 1075 9.02 -13.82 47.67
CA GLU A 1075 8.54 -14.34 48.96
C GLU A 1075 7.02 -14.58 48.95
N THR A 1076 6.56 -15.63 49.63
CA THR A 1076 5.14 -15.89 49.93
C THR A 1076 4.81 -15.39 51.33
N GLN A 1077 3.61 -14.84 51.51
CA GLN A 1077 2.95 -14.85 52.81
C GLN A 1077 1.54 -15.42 52.68
N ASP A 1078 1.22 -16.25 53.66
CA ASP A 1078 0.07 -17.14 53.73
C ASP A 1078 -1.24 -16.41 54.05
N ILE A 1079 -2.37 -17.08 53.82
CA ILE A 1079 -3.25 -17.53 54.91
C ILE A 1079 -4.22 -18.58 54.36
N GLU A 1080 -4.59 -19.52 55.24
CA GLU A 1080 -5.12 -20.83 54.94
C GLU A 1080 -6.63 -20.89 54.69
N ASN A 1081 -7.05 -22.00 54.06
CA ASN A 1081 -8.28 -22.78 54.32
C ASN A 1081 -9.42 -22.16 55.15
N LYS A 1082 -10.66 -22.21 54.63
CA LYS A 1082 -11.59 -23.30 55.00
C LYS A 1082 -12.89 -23.39 54.18
N ASP A 1083 -13.28 -24.66 54.03
CA ASP A 1083 -14.58 -25.30 53.75
C ASP A 1083 -15.35 -25.16 52.41
N PRO A 1084 -15.86 -26.30 51.88
CA PRO A 1084 -16.77 -26.36 50.74
C PRO A 1084 -18.25 -26.48 51.19
N GLY A 1085 -19.18 -25.84 50.48
CA GLY A 1085 -20.59 -25.92 50.87
C GLY A 1085 -21.61 -25.40 49.86
N LEU A 1086 -22.09 -26.32 49.01
CA LEU A 1086 -23.47 -26.41 48.51
C LEU A 1086 -24.16 -25.21 47.81
N VAL A 1087 -24.53 -25.47 46.55
CA VAL A 1087 -25.94 -25.46 46.04
C VAL A 1087 -26.54 -24.19 45.39
N ASN A 1088 -26.88 -24.41 44.11
CA ASN A 1088 -27.98 -23.86 43.30
C ASN A 1088 -28.07 -22.37 42.87
N GLN A 1089 -28.11 -22.23 41.54
CA GLN A 1089 -29.08 -21.43 40.77
C GLN A 1089 -29.16 -19.91 41.02
N LYS A 1090 -28.44 -19.14 40.20
CA LYS A 1090 -29.04 -18.50 39.01
C LYS A 1090 -28.00 -17.94 38.03
#